data_AF-A0A816W0H3-F1
#
_entry.id   AF-A0A816W0H3-F1
#
_cell.length_a   1.000
_cell.length_b   1.000
_cell.length_c   1.000
_cell.angle_alpha   90.00
_cell.angle_beta   90.00
_cell.angle_gamma   90.00
#
_symmetry.space_group_name_H-M   'P 1'
#
loop_
_entity.id
_entity.type
_entity.pdbx_description
1 polymer ?
#
loop_
_entity_poly.entity_id
_entity_poly.type
_entity_poly.pdbx_seq_one_letter_code
_entity_poly.pdbx_strand_id
1 'polypeptide(L)'
;MTIVYKCSWYTVYFIITHSPNLRTLVLKIFWKDDDDEFDDNIAAKSDTEQCNHLTSFSLYIRYDLTINDVEPMLRLLLRLTHLRLFSWISRTDPSLFGGHRWENFIETKAPLLKQFDFSLTRLALENEDCFTVESLIASFRTPFWLENKHWIVNDHFSLQVDPLTVKESVTVTPKTTTAATSTNSSSSSSSSSASSSSSSSTTNKRYCSKFKKEWLSNSSFSMFLRECKSDPTKALCAVCNLQFSIENSGIDDINRHSKSKKHLECLKSAESNRWNAKMLPIIVQFFSKFGVKHGILEFIEQEHESADPLFNNIKYVIEASGLNLNQLVSIGSDNTNVNVGNNHSVFALFNKLLSRLIKGNCYSHILHNSVKHGNEYLLFDIEGVLLKIYSHFGRSSIRSHELTRYFEFAEQEQKVILKHIRIRWLSLLQSIERLIAVNPVIKSYFLNLENNEYPDLLLKFFTSNKGECSLYFLANVLPEVQAANLSLEREYTTGVNLHNIITSLIRKLNNHLQDDFWLSFIRSVISYIEKYYNNNAPFYESISIFNEINIDKIEWKNIQHCSSYISDEMLDIDGLYNDFNNIKSKYIELKEKYGGINQQIKLFLSSNLGVSKQNEARVNDGNGQSQSLCDECEDIHDFDSDDDEYDAKYHKNQKENHSVRVDHLWAYLLHGENVPNLKKLVQFVFSIPASNAFCETIFIYMKYLWNDSRNRMNHDLVEAELKIKMNTHFTCTQFYDYLLNEPDLLKQIRSSDKYSRVAKVPRIAE
;
A
#
# COMPACT_ATOMS: atom_id res chain seq x y z
N MET A 1 -31.15 -23.87 2.79
CA MET A 1 -31.40 -22.43 2.95
C MET A 1 -31.21 -21.79 1.59
N THR A 2 -32.21 -21.10 1.07
CA THR A 2 -32.13 -20.43 -0.23
C THR A 2 -32.26 -18.93 -0.02
N ILE A 3 -31.34 -18.14 -0.59
CA ILE A 3 -31.39 -16.68 -0.56
C ILE A 3 -31.70 -16.21 -1.97
N VAL A 4 -32.79 -15.46 -2.11
CA VAL A 4 -33.21 -14.90 -3.40
C VAL A 4 -33.09 -13.39 -3.31
N TYR A 5 -32.24 -12.83 -4.17
CA TYR A 5 -31.88 -11.43 -4.13
C TYR A 5 -32.96 -10.52 -4.72
N LYS A 6 -33.65 -10.98 -5.77
CA LYS A 6 -34.62 -10.20 -6.53
C LYS A 6 -35.65 -11.18 -7.15
N CYS A 7 -36.91 -11.21 -6.68
CA CYS A 7 -37.97 -12.06 -7.24
C CYS A 7 -39.40 -11.46 -7.24
N SER A 8 -40.22 -11.87 -8.21
CA SER A 8 -41.66 -11.62 -8.29
C SER A 8 -42.51 -12.67 -7.54
N TRP A 9 -43.81 -12.42 -7.40
CA TRP A 9 -44.76 -13.32 -6.75
C TRP A 9 -44.79 -14.72 -7.37
N TYR A 10 -44.91 -14.80 -8.70
CA TYR A 10 -44.90 -16.06 -9.45
C TYR A 10 -43.64 -16.90 -9.16
N THR A 11 -42.49 -16.23 -9.04
CA THR A 11 -41.21 -16.88 -8.73
C THR A 11 -41.20 -17.48 -7.33
N VAL A 12 -41.76 -16.77 -6.35
CA VAL A 12 -41.86 -17.26 -4.96
C VAL A 12 -42.79 -18.47 -4.88
N TYR A 13 -43.96 -18.41 -5.52
CA TYR A 13 -44.89 -19.53 -5.60
C TYR A 13 -44.24 -20.75 -6.27
N PHE A 14 -43.53 -20.55 -7.39
CA PHE A 14 -42.80 -21.62 -8.08
C PHE A 14 -41.76 -22.28 -7.18
N ILE A 15 -40.96 -21.48 -6.46
CA ILE A 15 -39.94 -21.99 -5.52
C ILE A 15 -40.58 -22.83 -4.42
N ILE A 16 -41.67 -22.34 -3.80
CA ILE A 16 -42.34 -23.03 -2.69
C ILE A 16 -42.97 -24.35 -3.17
N THR A 17 -43.57 -24.36 -4.36
CA THR A 17 -44.27 -25.54 -4.90
C THR A 17 -43.33 -26.61 -5.45
N HIS A 18 -42.18 -26.24 -6.02
CA HIS A 18 -41.26 -27.18 -6.68
C HIS A 18 -40.03 -27.54 -5.83
N SER A 19 -39.94 -27.06 -4.58
CA SER A 19 -38.81 -27.33 -3.66
C SER A 19 -39.25 -28.04 -2.38
N PRO A 20 -39.60 -29.34 -2.42
CA PRO A 20 -40.16 -30.06 -1.27
C PRO A 20 -39.22 -30.16 -0.06
N ASN A 21 -37.91 -29.99 -0.24
CA ASN A 21 -36.92 -30.04 0.85
C ASN A 21 -36.58 -28.67 1.44
N LEU A 22 -37.20 -27.59 0.96
CA LEU A 22 -36.86 -26.22 1.37
C LEU A 22 -37.38 -25.94 2.78
N ARG A 23 -36.46 -25.76 3.74
CA ARG A 23 -36.80 -25.43 5.14
C ARG A 23 -36.64 -23.96 5.53
N THR A 24 -35.78 -23.23 4.82
CA THR A 24 -35.47 -21.82 5.08
C THR A 24 -35.35 -21.03 3.79
N LEU A 25 -36.09 -19.92 3.70
CA LEU A 25 -36.11 -19.02 2.54
C LEU A 25 -35.91 -17.57 3.00
N VAL A 26 -34.98 -16.87 2.36
CA VAL A 26 -34.69 -15.46 2.62
C VAL A 26 -34.87 -14.66 1.33
N LEU A 27 -35.79 -13.69 1.34
CA LEU A 27 -36.09 -12.80 0.22
C LEU A 27 -35.60 -11.39 0.52
N LYS A 28 -34.63 -10.88 -0.26
CA LYS A 28 -33.98 -9.58 -0.03
C LYS A 28 -34.64 -8.40 -0.76
N ILE A 29 -35.23 -8.63 -1.93
CA ILE A 29 -35.96 -7.61 -2.70
C ILE A 29 -37.15 -8.27 -3.39
N PHE A 30 -38.36 -7.87 -2.99
CA PHE A 30 -39.64 -8.30 -3.57
C PHE A 30 -40.31 -7.11 -4.26
N TRP A 31 -40.89 -7.31 -5.45
CA TRP A 31 -41.76 -6.34 -6.11
C TRP A 31 -42.98 -7.05 -6.71
N LYS A 32 -44.04 -6.28 -6.90
CA LYS A 32 -45.25 -6.68 -7.61
C LYS A 32 -45.04 -6.37 -9.10
N ASP A 33 -45.33 -7.32 -9.98
CA ASP A 33 -45.35 -7.06 -11.42
C ASP A 33 -46.64 -6.27 -11.74
N ASP A 34 -46.54 -5.21 -12.56
CA ASP A 34 -47.64 -4.25 -12.81
C ASP A 34 -48.88 -4.89 -13.48
N ASP A 35 -48.73 -6.10 -14.04
CA ASP A 35 -49.78 -6.87 -14.73
C ASP A 35 -50.36 -8.03 -13.91
N ASP A 36 -49.87 -8.27 -12.68
CA ASP A 36 -50.34 -9.36 -11.82
C ASP A 36 -51.35 -8.84 -10.77
N GLU A 37 -52.64 -8.80 -11.13
CA GLU A 37 -53.69 -8.90 -10.12
C GLU A 37 -53.52 -10.26 -9.42
N PHE A 38 -53.47 -10.25 -8.09
CA PHE A 38 -53.47 -11.47 -7.30
C PHE A 38 -54.72 -12.28 -7.66
N ASP A 39 -54.56 -13.31 -8.49
CA ASP A 39 -55.66 -14.19 -8.85
C ASP A 39 -56.01 -15.03 -7.63
N ASP A 40 -57.06 -14.62 -6.90
CA ASP A 40 -57.65 -15.36 -5.78
C ASP A 40 -57.96 -16.83 -6.16
N ASN A 41 -58.06 -17.15 -7.46
CA ASN A 41 -58.24 -18.53 -7.93
C ASN A 41 -56.97 -19.40 -7.85
N ILE A 42 -55.76 -18.84 -7.71
CA ILE A 42 -54.52 -19.61 -7.51
C ILE A 42 -54.50 -20.19 -6.09
N ALA A 43 -54.96 -19.44 -5.08
CA ALA A 43 -55.11 -19.93 -3.71
C ALA A 43 -56.24 -20.98 -3.58
N ALA A 44 -57.23 -20.96 -4.46
CA ALA A 44 -58.33 -21.92 -4.48
C ALA A 44 -58.00 -23.23 -5.25
N LYS A 45 -56.93 -23.26 -6.06
CA LYS A 45 -56.58 -24.40 -6.93
C LYS A 45 -55.43 -25.27 -6.44
N SER A 46 -54.74 -24.92 -5.37
CA SER A 46 -53.60 -25.70 -4.91
C SER A 46 -53.94 -26.55 -3.69
N ASP A 47 -53.76 -27.86 -3.83
CA ASP A 47 -53.51 -28.81 -2.74
C ASP A 47 -52.16 -28.49 -2.04
N THR A 48 -51.93 -27.23 -1.67
CA THR A 48 -50.67 -26.69 -1.13
C THR A 48 -50.33 -27.21 0.26
N GLU A 49 -51.25 -27.94 0.92
CA GLU A 49 -50.94 -28.60 2.20
C GLU A 49 -49.86 -29.69 2.07
N GLN A 50 -49.66 -30.26 0.86
CA GLN A 50 -48.72 -31.39 0.68
C GLN A 50 -47.28 -31.00 0.34
N CYS A 51 -46.99 -29.80 -0.17
CA CYS A 51 -45.65 -29.46 -0.69
C CYS A 51 -44.80 -28.54 0.19
N ASN A 52 -45.37 -27.95 1.26
CA ASN A 52 -44.65 -26.91 2.01
C ASN A 52 -43.99 -27.45 3.28
N HIS A 53 -42.68 -27.68 3.22
CA HIS A 53 -41.83 -28.01 4.38
C HIS A 53 -41.06 -26.80 4.95
N LEU A 54 -41.41 -25.59 4.50
CA LEU A 54 -40.76 -24.36 4.93
C LEU A 54 -41.11 -24.05 6.39
N THR A 55 -40.08 -23.97 7.22
CA THR A 55 -40.20 -23.72 8.66
C THR A 55 -39.73 -22.32 9.07
N SER A 56 -38.88 -21.68 8.25
CA SER A 56 -38.34 -20.35 8.50
C SER A 56 -38.38 -19.48 7.23
N PHE A 57 -38.90 -18.26 7.35
CA PHE A 57 -39.05 -17.33 6.24
C PHE A 57 -38.61 -15.93 6.67
N SER A 58 -37.72 -15.31 5.89
CA SER A 58 -37.27 -13.93 6.10
C SER A 58 -37.58 -13.08 4.88
N LEU A 59 -38.27 -11.96 5.06
CA LEU A 59 -38.66 -11.04 4.00
C LEU A 59 -38.14 -9.63 4.29
N TYR A 60 -37.46 -9.05 3.31
CA TYR A 60 -37.07 -7.65 3.29
C TYR A 60 -38.06 -6.88 2.42
N ILE A 61 -38.84 -6.04 3.08
CA ILE A 61 -39.98 -5.31 2.52
C ILE A 61 -39.46 -4.00 1.93
N ARG A 62 -39.76 -3.79 0.65
CA ARG A 62 -39.54 -2.50 -0.02
C ARG A 62 -40.57 -1.45 0.41
N TYR A 63 -40.23 -0.19 0.17
CA TYR A 63 -41.02 0.97 0.59
C TYR A 63 -42.44 1.07 -0.01
N ASP A 64 -42.72 0.35 -1.10
CA ASP A 64 -43.95 0.40 -1.89
C ASP A 64 -44.92 -0.76 -1.63
N LEU A 65 -44.58 -1.69 -0.73
CA LEU A 65 -45.41 -2.85 -0.42
C LEU A 65 -46.30 -2.59 0.79
N THR A 66 -47.56 -3.03 0.71
CA THR A 66 -48.52 -2.99 1.80
C THR A 66 -48.74 -4.38 2.39
N ILE A 67 -49.39 -4.45 3.55
CA ILE A 67 -49.72 -5.73 4.18
C ILE A 67 -50.68 -6.56 3.31
N ASN A 68 -51.49 -5.92 2.48
CA ASN A 68 -52.37 -6.61 1.54
C ASN A 68 -51.57 -7.34 0.44
N ASP A 69 -50.32 -6.94 0.20
CA ASP A 69 -49.43 -7.62 -0.75
C ASP A 69 -48.65 -8.78 -0.09
N VAL A 70 -48.40 -8.70 1.22
CA VAL A 70 -47.61 -9.69 1.97
C VAL A 70 -48.48 -10.79 2.59
N GLU A 71 -49.67 -10.45 3.07
CA GLU A 71 -50.57 -11.39 3.77
C GLU A 71 -50.98 -12.59 2.91
N PRO A 72 -51.36 -12.45 1.63
CA PRO A 72 -51.75 -13.59 0.79
C PRO A 72 -50.60 -14.57 0.58
N MET A 73 -49.35 -14.08 0.55
CA MET A 73 -48.17 -14.92 0.47
C MET A 73 -48.01 -15.81 1.68
N LEU A 74 -48.15 -15.22 2.87
CA LEU A 74 -47.95 -15.93 4.12
C LEU A 74 -49.04 -16.97 4.37
N ARG A 75 -50.23 -16.82 3.78
CA ARG A 75 -51.31 -17.84 3.85
C ARG A 75 -50.91 -19.18 3.22
N LEU A 76 -49.97 -19.19 2.28
CA LEU A 76 -49.45 -20.43 1.68
C LEU A 76 -48.39 -21.12 2.57
N LEU A 77 -47.92 -20.44 3.63
CA LEU A 77 -46.85 -20.90 4.53
C LEU A 77 -47.38 -21.48 5.84
N LEU A 78 -48.33 -22.42 5.75
CA LEU A 78 -49.07 -22.96 6.91
C LEU A 78 -48.21 -23.68 7.96
N ARG A 79 -46.98 -24.09 7.63
CA ARG A 79 -46.05 -24.80 8.54
C ARG A 79 -44.95 -23.91 9.13
N LEU A 80 -45.05 -22.60 8.93
CA LEU A 80 -44.02 -21.68 9.36
C LEU A 80 -43.91 -21.64 10.88
N THR A 81 -42.72 -21.94 11.40
CA THR A 81 -42.39 -21.84 12.83
C THR A 81 -41.63 -20.55 13.15
N HIS A 82 -41.00 -19.93 12.16
CA HIS A 82 -40.23 -18.70 12.32
C HIS A 82 -40.47 -17.74 11.14
N LEU A 83 -40.90 -16.52 11.45
CA LEU A 83 -41.10 -15.44 10.49
C LEU A 83 -40.20 -14.27 10.86
N ARG A 84 -39.49 -13.70 9.89
CA ARG A 84 -38.72 -12.48 10.08
C ARG A 84 -39.06 -11.45 9.01
N LEU A 85 -39.42 -10.24 9.43
CA LEU A 85 -39.73 -9.13 8.53
C LEU A 85 -38.77 -7.96 8.78
N PHE A 86 -38.17 -7.46 7.71
CA PHE A 86 -37.30 -6.27 7.72
C PHE A 86 -37.92 -5.19 6.85
N SER A 87 -38.00 -3.94 7.31
CA SER A 87 -38.50 -2.85 6.48
C SER A 87 -37.85 -1.49 6.73
N TRP A 88 -37.82 -0.66 5.69
CA TRP A 88 -37.31 0.72 5.67
C TRP A 88 -38.48 1.71 5.52
N ILE A 89 -38.81 2.48 6.57
CA ILE A 89 -40.12 3.18 6.67
C ILE A 89 -40.28 4.41 5.77
N SER A 90 -39.26 4.88 5.05
CA SER A 90 -39.33 6.25 4.48
C SER A 90 -40.63 6.56 3.69
N ARG A 91 -41.36 5.55 3.16
CA ARG A 91 -42.74 5.67 2.62
C ARG A 91 -43.70 4.48 2.83
N THR A 92 -43.42 3.51 3.71
CA THR A 92 -44.25 2.29 3.84
C THR A 92 -45.57 2.52 4.61
N ASP A 93 -46.64 1.81 4.22
CA ASP A 93 -47.94 1.81 4.91
C ASP A 93 -47.80 1.41 6.40
N PRO A 94 -48.20 2.28 7.36
CA PRO A 94 -48.19 1.98 8.79
C PRO A 94 -48.97 0.71 9.18
N SER A 95 -49.96 0.31 8.38
CA SER A 95 -50.79 -0.86 8.63
C SER A 95 -50.00 -2.18 8.59
N LEU A 96 -48.85 -2.22 7.91
CA LEU A 96 -47.96 -3.38 7.86
C LEU A 96 -47.26 -3.66 9.19
N PHE A 97 -47.22 -2.66 10.07
CA PHE A 97 -46.57 -2.76 11.37
C PHE A 97 -47.55 -2.70 12.54
N GLY A 98 -48.86 -2.72 12.29
CA GLY A 98 -49.87 -2.74 13.35
C GLY A 98 -49.95 -4.11 14.04
N GLY A 99 -49.63 -4.15 15.33
CA GLY A 99 -49.65 -5.38 16.14
C GLY A 99 -51.01 -6.07 16.20
N HIS A 100 -52.12 -5.34 16.20
CA HIS A 100 -53.48 -5.92 16.17
C HIS A 100 -53.77 -6.76 14.92
N ARG A 101 -53.24 -6.35 13.76
CA ARG A 101 -53.48 -7.07 12.50
C ARG A 101 -52.63 -8.34 12.43
N TRP A 102 -51.40 -8.28 12.93
CA TRP A 102 -50.54 -9.45 13.08
C TRP A 102 -51.05 -10.43 14.14
N GLU A 103 -51.61 -9.94 15.24
CA GLU A 103 -52.30 -10.75 16.26
C GLU A 103 -53.41 -11.59 15.61
N ASN A 104 -54.35 -10.94 14.91
CA ASN A 104 -55.41 -11.65 14.18
C ASN A 104 -54.87 -12.62 13.13
N PHE A 105 -53.83 -12.25 12.36
CA PHE A 105 -53.22 -13.14 11.37
C PHE A 105 -52.57 -14.38 12.02
N ILE A 106 -51.84 -14.20 13.12
CA ILE A 106 -51.15 -15.30 13.82
C ILE A 106 -52.17 -16.25 14.46
N GLU A 107 -53.21 -15.70 15.08
CA GLU A 107 -54.27 -16.51 15.70
C GLU A 107 -55.09 -17.30 14.69
N THR A 108 -55.40 -16.70 13.53
CA THR A 108 -56.33 -17.31 12.56
C THR A 108 -55.66 -18.06 11.41
N LYS A 109 -54.42 -17.71 11.05
CA LYS A 109 -53.75 -18.20 9.83
C LYS A 109 -52.35 -18.76 10.03
N ALA A 110 -51.65 -18.48 11.15
CA ALA A 110 -50.31 -19.00 11.40
C ALA A 110 -50.14 -19.57 12.83
N PRO A 111 -50.96 -20.56 13.23
CA PRO A 111 -50.98 -21.06 14.62
C PRO A 111 -49.68 -21.79 15.03
N LEU A 112 -48.91 -22.30 14.06
CA LEU A 112 -47.64 -23.01 14.29
C LEU A 112 -46.44 -22.08 14.48
N LEU A 113 -46.63 -20.76 14.32
CA LEU A 113 -45.57 -19.79 14.47
C LEU A 113 -45.09 -19.75 15.93
N LYS A 114 -43.78 -19.98 16.13
CA LYS A 114 -43.09 -20.02 17.42
C LYS A 114 -42.17 -18.82 17.66
N GLN A 115 -41.78 -18.13 16.60
CA GLN A 115 -40.94 -16.94 16.66
C GLN A 115 -41.34 -15.98 15.55
N PHE A 116 -41.54 -14.71 15.92
CA PHE A 116 -41.77 -13.62 14.97
C PHE A 116 -40.77 -12.51 15.27
N ASP A 117 -39.81 -12.34 14.38
CA ASP A 117 -38.82 -11.28 14.45
C ASP A 117 -39.29 -10.14 13.55
N PHE A 118 -39.36 -8.94 14.12
CA PHE A 118 -39.74 -7.75 13.39
C PHE A 118 -38.62 -6.73 13.53
N SER A 119 -38.15 -6.15 12.42
CA SER A 119 -37.06 -5.17 12.40
C SER A 119 -37.41 -4.00 11.50
N LEU A 120 -37.36 -2.81 12.08
CA LEU A 120 -37.82 -1.57 11.50
C LEU A 120 -36.65 -0.59 11.43
N THR A 121 -36.44 0.03 10.28
CA THR A 121 -35.40 1.06 10.11
C THR A 121 -36.03 2.30 9.48
N ARG A 122 -35.89 3.45 10.14
CA ARG A 122 -36.55 4.70 9.73
C ARG A 122 -35.53 5.78 9.37
N LEU A 123 -35.75 6.46 8.24
CA LEU A 123 -35.14 7.76 7.92
C LEU A 123 -36.14 8.86 8.29
N ALA A 124 -35.74 9.84 9.09
CA ALA A 124 -36.56 10.99 9.42
C ALA A 124 -36.16 12.15 8.50
N LEU A 125 -37.03 12.52 7.57
CA LEU A 125 -36.92 13.78 6.83
C LEU A 125 -37.67 14.86 7.62
N GLU A 126 -37.10 16.06 7.72
CA GLU A 126 -37.75 17.19 8.39
C GLU A 126 -39.08 17.51 7.68
N ASN A 127 -40.18 17.53 8.45
CA ASN A 127 -41.55 17.95 8.08
C ASN A 127 -42.57 16.92 7.55
N GLU A 128 -42.41 15.62 7.76
CA GLU A 128 -43.56 14.69 7.61
C GLU A 128 -44.29 14.46 8.94
N ASP A 129 -45.60 14.71 8.96
CA ASP A 129 -46.52 14.32 10.04
C ASP A 129 -46.51 12.81 10.21
N CYS A 130 -45.67 12.34 11.12
CA CYS A 130 -45.43 10.93 11.29
C CYS A 130 -46.09 10.41 12.57
N PHE A 131 -46.79 9.27 12.46
CA PHE A 131 -47.28 8.52 13.60
C PHE A 131 -46.16 8.31 14.63
N THR A 132 -46.46 8.52 15.91
CA THR A 132 -45.46 8.41 16.97
C THR A 132 -45.02 6.95 17.09
N VAL A 133 -43.73 6.71 17.33
CA VAL A 133 -43.19 5.37 17.64
C VAL A 133 -44.00 4.71 18.77
N GLU A 134 -44.53 5.52 19.69
CA GLU A 134 -45.43 5.07 20.75
C GLU A 134 -46.75 4.49 20.22
N SER A 135 -47.36 5.06 19.18
CA SER A 135 -48.58 4.50 18.56
C SER A 135 -48.33 3.12 17.95
N LEU A 136 -47.12 2.90 17.42
CA LEU A 136 -46.73 1.63 16.85
C LEU A 136 -46.52 0.58 17.95
N ILE A 137 -45.72 0.93 18.95
CA ILE A 137 -45.43 0.06 20.10
C ILE A 137 -46.71 -0.27 20.88
N ALA A 138 -47.64 0.69 21.03
CA ALA A 138 -48.90 0.48 21.73
C ALA A 138 -49.72 -0.68 21.14
N SER A 139 -49.67 -0.89 19.81
CA SER A 139 -50.39 -1.98 19.15
C SER A 139 -49.84 -3.38 19.46
N PHE A 140 -48.62 -3.49 20.02
CA PHE A 140 -48.00 -4.74 20.47
C PHE A 140 -48.09 -4.95 22.00
N ARG A 141 -48.87 -4.11 22.72
CA ARG A 141 -49.07 -4.24 24.17
C ARG A 141 -50.37 -4.96 24.55
N THR A 142 -50.95 -5.75 23.65
CA THR A 142 -52.14 -6.56 23.98
C THR A 142 -51.73 -7.79 24.82
N PRO A 143 -52.67 -8.39 25.58
CA PRO A 143 -52.40 -9.62 26.33
C PRO A 143 -51.87 -10.75 25.45
N PHE A 144 -52.27 -10.80 24.18
CA PHE A 144 -51.74 -11.76 23.22
C PHE A 144 -50.21 -11.67 23.08
N TRP A 145 -49.66 -10.46 22.90
CA TRP A 145 -48.22 -10.27 22.74
C TRP A 145 -47.46 -10.41 24.07
N LEU A 146 -48.00 -9.82 25.13
CA LEU A 146 -47.32 -9.71 26.42
C LEU A 146 -47.40 -10.99 27.27
N GLU A 147 -48.52 -11.71 27.23
CA GLU A 147 -48.79 -12.84 28.11
C GLU A 147 -48.80 -14.19 27.36
N ASN A 148 -49.27 -14.22 26.11
CA ASN A 148 -49.38 -15.49 25.37
C ASN A 148 -48.12 -15.84 24.56
N LYS A 149 -47.51 -14.87 23.86
CA LYS A 149 -46.37 -15.14 22.95
C LYS A 149 -45.00 -14.85 23.54
N HIS A 150 -44.84 -13.81 24.38
CA HIS A 150 -43.53 -13.41 24.95
C HIS A 150 -42.42 -13.17 23.91
N TRP A 151 -42.78 -12.80 22.67
CA TRP A 151 -41.80 -12.62 21.59
C TRP A 151 -41.16 -11.23 21.65
N ILE A 152 -39.84 -11.19 21.45
CA ILE A 152 -39.06 -9.94 21.51
C ILE A 152 -39.23 -9.19 20.18
N VAL A 153 -39.87 -8.03 20.23
CA VAL A 153 -39.88 -7.07 19.12
C VAL A 153 -38.64 -6.19 19.26
N ASN A 154 -37.66 -6.36 18.36
CA ASN A 154 -36.41 -5.58 18.36
C ASN A 154 -36.59 -4.30 17.52
N ASP A 155 -36.45 -3.13 18.13
CA ASP A 155 -36.44 -1.84 17.42
C ASP A 155 -35.00 -1.35 17.16
N HIS A 156 -34.74 -0.88 15.94
CA HIS A 156 -33.46 -0.27 15.54
C HIS A 156 -33.71 1.14 15.02
N PHE A 157 -33.75 2.10 15.96
CA PHE A 157 -33.93 3.51 15.65
C PHE A 157 -32.61 4.17 15.23
N SER A 158 -32.49 4.63 13.98
CA SER A 158 -31.34 5.39 13.48
C SER A 158 -31.77 6.72 12.87
N LEU A 159 -31.51 7.84 13.56
CA LEU A 159 -31.69 9.18 12.97
C LEU A 159 -30.57 9.42 11.93
N GLN A 160 -30.93 9.56 10.66
CA GLN A 160 -30.05 10.09 9.62
C GLN A 160 -30.62 11.44 9.16
N VAL A 161 -29.85 12.50 9.35
CA VAL A 161 -30.12 13.83 8.78
C VAL A 161 -29.45 13.90 7.42
N ASP A 162 -30.19 14.28 6.38
CA ASP A 162 -29.68 14.43 5.02
C ASP A 162 -28.66 15.59 4.95
N PRO A 163 -27.40 15.38 4.50
CA PRO A 163 -26.39 16.45 4.45
C PRO A 163 -26.60 17.47 3.33
N LEU A 164 -27.64 17.34 2.50
CA LEU A 164 -27.80 18.13 1.28
C LEU A 164 -28.42 19.53 1.46
N THR A 165 -28.74 19.97 2.68
CA THR A 165 -29.31 21.31 2.95
C THR A 165 -28.53 22.11 4.00
N VAL A 166 -27.21 22.24 3.83
CA VAL A 166 -26.48 23.44 4.34
C VAL A 166 -25.41 23.85 3.33
N LYS A 167 -25.83 24.56 2.27
CA LYS A 167 -24.96 25.42 1.47
C LYS A 167 -25.57 26.81 1.41
N GLU A 168 -24.83 27.77 1.99
CA GLU A 168 -24.80 29.24 1.82
C GLU A 168 -24.55 29.85 3.22
N SER A 169 -23.63 30.76 3.49
CA SER A 169 -22.67 31.56 2.72
C SER A 169 -21.76 32.23 3.77
N VAL A 170 -20.50 32.56 3.47
CA VAL A 170 -19.78 33.80 3.83
C VAL A 170 -18.37 33.67 3.25
N THR A 171 -18.16 34.39 2.16
CA THR A 171 -16.86 34.72 1.57
C THR A 171 -16.34 35.98 2.25
N VAL A 172 -15.10 35.97 2.73
CA VAL A 172 -14.33 37.21 2.99
C VAL A 172 -12.96 37.08 2.32
N THR A 173 -12.71 37.99 1.39
CA THR A 173 -11.50 38.15 0.60
C THR A 173 -10.38 38.83 1.41
N PRO A 174 -9.09 38.54 1.13
CA PRO A 174 -7.98 39.26 1.73
C PRO A 174 -7.64 40.51 0.89
N LYS A 175 -7.65 41.69 1.52
CA LYS A 175 -7.09 42.93 0.95
C LYS A 175 -5.66 43.16 1.46
N THR A 176 -4.78 43.35 0.49
CA THR A 176 -3.48 44.00 0.54
C THR A 176 -3.52 45.41 1.15
N THR A 177 -2.55 45.79 1.99
CA THR A 177 -1.86 47.09 1.87
C THR A 177 -0.58 47.18 2.73
N THR A 178 0.31 48.04 2.25
CA THR A 178 1.71 48.32 2.53
C THR A 178 1.98 49.30 3.69
N ALA A 179 3.16 49.12 4.30
CA ALA A 179 4.17 50.13 4.72
C ALA A 179 3.88 51.26 5.74
N ALA A 180 4.78 51.27 6.74
CA ALA A 180 5.58 52.40 7.29
C ALA A 180 5.09 53.25 8.48
N THR A 181 6.06 53.46 9.39
CA THR A 181 6.24 54.57 10.38
C THR A 181 5.22 54.65 11.53
N SER A 182 5.53 54.98 12.78
CA SER A 182 6.73 55.50 13.46
C SER A 182 6.50 55.50 14.99
N THR A 183 7.61 55.60 15.74
CA THR A 183 7.79 56.35 17.01
C THR A 183 7.21 55.88 18.36
N ASN A 184 8.15 55.89 19.32
CA ASN A 184 8.05 56.27 20.74
C ASN A 184 7.50 55.23 21.73
N SER A 185 7.98 55.09 22.98
CA SER A 185 9.21 55.38 23.74
C SER A 185 8.77 55.31 25.21
N SER A 186 9.45 54.52 26.05
CA SER A 186 9.64 54.70 27.51
C SER A 186 9.92 53.33 28.15
N SER A 187 11.16 52.96 28.43
CA SER A 187 11.96 53.31 29.62
C SER A 187 11.35 52.88 30.96
N SER A 188 11.97 51.89 31.60
CA SER A 188 12.36 51.99 33.01
C SER A 188 13.50 51.01 33.31
N SER A 189 14.33 51.46 34.23
CA SER A 189 15.76 51.20 34.40
C SER A 189 16.06 50.73 35.81
N SER A 190 17.11 49.93 36.00
CA SER A 190 17.93 49.89 37.24
C SER A 190 19.17 49.01 36.98
N SER A 191 20.33 49.63 36.71
CA SER A 191 21.44 49.92 37.64
C SER A 191 22.27 48.67 38.02
N SER A 192 23.58 48.62 37.76
CA SER A 192 24.56 49.29 38.60
C SER A 192 25.99 49.28 37.99
N SER A 193 26.54 50.51 37.88
CA SER A 193 27.91 51.00 38.07
C SER A 193 29.13 50.06 37.95
N ALA A 194 29.98 50.39 36.96
CA ALA A 194 31.40 50.04 36.89
C ALA A 194 32.28 51.15 37.50
N SER A 195 33.33 50.77 38.22
CA SER A 195 34.41 51.64 38.67
C SER A 195 35.67 51.40 37.82
N SER A 196 36.21 52.47 37.23
CA SER A 196 37.44 52.51 36.46
C SER A 196 38.67 52.65 37.36
N SER A 197 39.73 51.90 37.05
CA SER A 197 41.09 52.25 37.48
C SER A 197 42.07 52.00 36.34
N SER A 198 42.66 53.09 35.85
CA SER A 198 43.76 53.12 34.88
C SER A 198 45.08 52.70 35.53
N SER A 199 45.83 51.81 34.88
CA SER A 199 47.28 51.73 35.05
C SER A 199 47.93 51.44 33.69
N SER A 200 48.93 52.26 33.36
CA SER A 200 49.70 52.23 32.13
C SER A 200 50.93 51.33 32.29
N SER A 201 51.16 50.39 31.36
CA SER A 201 52.51 49.85 31.14
C SER A 201 52.65 49.16 29.77
N THR A 202 53.50 49.78 28.93
CA THR A 202 54.39 49.19 27.90
C THR A 202 53.86 48.21 26.85
N THR A 203 54.00 48.66 25.60
CA THR A 203 53.73 47.98 24.32
C THR A 203 54.55 46.70 24.12
N ASN A 204 53.87 45.58 23.92
CA ASN A 204 54.38 44.49 23.07
C ASN A 204 53.68 44.60 21.72
N LYS A 205 54.43 44.81 20.62
CA LYS A 205 53.89 44.71 19.25
C LYS A 205 53.36 43.29 19.07
N ARG A 206 52.04 43.10 19.19
CA ARG A 206 51.37 41.84 18.84
C ARG A 206 51.61 41.58 17.36
N TYR A 207 52.35 40.51 17.05
CA TYR A 207 52.48 40.03 15.69
C TYR A 207 51.11 39.51 15.24
N CYS A 208 50.44 40.28 14.38
CA CYS A 208 49.11 39.96 13.86
C CYS A 208 49.26 38.99 12.68
N SER A 209 48.84 37.75 12.88
CA SER A 209 48.91 36.71 11.84
C SER A 209 47.83 36.94 10.77
N LYS A 210 48.22 36.78 9.50
CA LYS A 210 47.34 36.92 8.33
C LYS A 210 47.09 35.55 7.69
N PHE A 211 45.96 35.42 7.01
CA PHE A 211 45.57 34.22 6.27
C PHE A 211 46.61 33.89 5.21
N LYS A 212 47.11 32.65 5.21
CA LYS A 212 48.04 32.16 4.18
C LYS A 212 47.35 31.12 3.31
N LYS A 213 47.39 31.32 1.99
CA LYS A 213 46.75 30.41 1.01
C LYS A 213 47.27 28.97 1.08
N GLU A 214 48.52 28.78 1.51
CA GLU A 214 49.13 27.45 1.73
C GLU A 214 48.35 26.57 2.72
N TRP A 215 47.58 27.16 3.64
CA TRP A 215 46.75 26.41 4.60
C TRP A 215 45.56 25.71 3.95
N LEU A 216 45.13 26.15 2.76
CA LEU A 216 44.06 25.50 1.99
C LEU A 216 44.52 24.16 1.39
N SER A 217 45.83 23.96 1.24
CA SER A 217 46.42 22.71 0.75
C SER A 217 46.73 21.72 1.88
N ASN A 218 46.55 22.10 3.15
CA ASN A 218 46.75 21.22 4.29
C ASN A 218 45.55 20.26 4.43
N SER A 219 45.81 18.96 4.37
CA SER A 219 44.77 17.90 4.47
C SER A 219 43.92 17.97 5.74
N SER A 220 44.42 18.58 6.82
CA SER A 220 43.69 18.69 8.09
C SER A 220 42.69 19.85 8.13
N PHE A 221 42.82 20.86 7.24
CA PHE A 221 42.01 22.08 7.26
C PHE A 221 41.28 22.37 5.96
N SER A 222 41.75 21.82 4.82
CA SER A 222 41.21 22.07 3.48
C SER A 222 39.71 21.81 3.38
N MET A 223 39.20 20.83 4.14
CA MET A 223 37.79 20.45 4.15
C MET A 223 36.87 21.56 4.65
N PHE A 224 37.32 22.43 5.57
CA PHE A 224 36.44 23.42 6.21
C PHE A 224 36.94 24.87 6.11
N LEU A 225 38.24 25.09 5.89
CA LEU A 225 38.83 26.42 5.92
C LEU A 225 38.58 27.18 4.61
N ARG A 226 38.20 28.44 4.71
CA ARG A 226 38.02 29.39 3.61
C ARG A 226 38.66 30.74 3.95
N GLU A 227 39.10 31.45 2.93
CA GLU A 227 39.66 32.80 3.06
C GLU A 227 38.56 33.84 3.32
N CYS A 228 38.75 34.73 4.29
CA CYS A 228 37.88 35.88 4.48
C CYS A 228 38.36 37.04 3.60
N LYS A 229 37.68 37.27 2.47
CA LYS A 229 38.08 38.30 1.49
C LYS A 229 38.07 39.73 2.04
N SER A 230 37.28 40.00 3.08
CA SER A 230 37.14 41.34 3.67
C SER A 230 38.14 41.64 4.79
N ASP A 231 38.72 40.61 5.41
CA ASP A 231 39.64 40.78 6.54
C ASP A 231 40.71 39.67 6.55
N PRO A 232 41.97 39.98 6.20
CA PRO A 232 43.04 38.97 6.11
C PRO A 232 43.47 38.42 7.49
N THR A 233 43.00 39.00 8.59
CA THR A 233 43.26 38.53 9.97
C THR A 233 42.20 37.56 10.47
N LYS A 234 41.24 37.20 9.61
CA LYS A 234 40.15 36.27 9.91
C LYS A 234 40.10 35.16 8.87
N ALA A 235 39.58 34.03 9.31
CA ALA A 235 39.27 32.88 8.46
C ALA A 235 37.78 32.55 8.57
N LEU A 236 37.25 31.88 7.55
CA LEU A 236 35.87 31.46 7.52
C LEU A 236 35.81 29.93 7.53
N CYS A 237 34.97 29.37 8.37
CA CYS A 237 34.72 27.94 8.43
C CYS A 237 33.45 27.61 7.65
N ALA A 238 33.57 26.79 6.61
CA ALA A 238 32.44 26.31 5.81
C ALA A 238 31.53 25.35 6.59
N VAL A 239 32.06 24.61 7.58
CA VAL A 239 31.29 23.62 8.35
C VAL A 239 30.32 24.27 9.34
N CYS A 240 30.76 25.31 10.05
CA CYS A 240 29.92 25.97 11.06
C CYS A 240 29.47 27.38 10.66
N ASN A 241 29.72 27.77 9.40
CA ASN A 241 29.48 29.09 8.83
C ASN A 241 29.90 30.24 9.76
N LEU A 242 31.09 30.10 10.35
CA LEU A 242 31.61 31.04 11.34
C LEU A 242 32.88 31.71 10.81
N GLN A 243 32.90 33.03 10.88
CA GLN A 243 34.11 33.82 10.74
C GLN A 243 34.81 33.92 12.10
N PHE A 244 36.08 33.54 12.18
CA PHE A 244 36.87 33.57 13.41
C PHE A 244 38.22 34.25 13.19
N SER A 245 38.76 34.85 14.26
CA SER A 245 40.04 35.53 14.21
C SER A 245 41.19 34.54 14.23
N ILE A 246 42.18 34.79 13.39
CA ILE A 246 43.47 34.09 13.33
C ILE A 246 44.63 35.04 13.68
N GLU A 247 44.31 36.24 14.16
CA GLU A 247 45.25 37.32 14.44
C GLU A 247 46.30 36.93 15.49
N ASN A 248 45.92 36.15 16.50
CA ASN A 248 46.74 35.93 17.69
C ASN A 248 47.77 34.82 17.52
N SER A 249 47.41 33.72 16.85
CA SER A 249 48.27 32.53 16.73
C SER A 249 48.12 31.80 15.39
N GLY A 250 47.42 32.38 14.42
CA GLY A 250 47.37 31.88 13.03
C GLY A 250 46.83 30.45 12.94
N ILE A 251 47.71 29.52 12.56
CA ILE A 251 47.36 28.11 12.38
C ILE A 251 46.89 27.44 13.69
N ASP A 252 47.37 27.90 14.85
CA ASP A 252 46.92 27.37 16.14
C ASP A 252 45.49 27.80 16.47
N ASP A 253 45.07 28.98 16.01
CA ASP A 253 43.68 29.42 16.14
C ASP A 253 42.76 28.59 15.24
N ILE A 254 43.25 28.15 14.07
CA ILE A 254 42.53 27.21 13.18
C ILE A 254 42.40 25.83 13.84
N ASN A 255 43.48 25.32 14.44
CA ASN A 255 43.47 24.07 15.21
C ASN A 255 42.55 24.15 16.44
N ARG A 256 42.50 25.30 17.11
CA ARG A 256 41.60 25.51 18.26
C ARG A 256 40.15 25.58 17.80
N HIS A 257 39.89 26.21 16.65
CA HIS A 257 38.57 26.25 16.04
C HIS A 257 38.08 24.85 15.66
N SER A 258 38.91 24.01 15.01
CA SER A 258 38.51 22.65 14.61
C SER A 258 38.15 21.75 15.78
N LYS A 259 38.74 22.02 16.96
CA LYS A 259 38.44 21.32 18.23
C LYS A 259 37.32 21.99 19.05
N SER A 260 36.75 23.10 18.58
CA SER A 260 35.73 23.81 19.35
C SER A 260 34.41 23.03 19.40
N LYS A 261 33.69 23.11 20.52
CA LYS A 261 32.41 22.41 20.73
C LYS A 261 31.41 22.69 19.60
N LYS A 262 31.24 23.96 19.21
CA LYS A 262 30.38 24.36 18.10
C LYS A 262 30.83 23.76 16.76
N HIS A 263 32.14 23.75 16.47
CA HIS A 263 32.65 23.12 15.25
C HIS A 263 32.40 21.61 15.26
N LEU A 264 32.71 20.92 16.35
CA LEU A 264 32.48 19.47 16.48
C LEU A 264 30.99 19.11 16.44
N GLU A 265 30.10 19.93 17.01
CA GLU A 265 28.65 19.77 16.92
C GLU A 265 28.15 20.03 15.49
N CYS A 266 28.64 21.09 14.82
CA CYS A 266 28.32 21.35 13.41
C CYS A 266 28.87 20.25 12.50
N LEU A 267 30.05 19.70 12.79
CA LEU A 267 30.67 18.62 12.02
C LEU A 267 29.93 17.30 12.22
N LYS A 268 29.52 16.98 13.45
CA LYS A 268 28.57 15.89 13.74
C LYS A 268 27.22 16.11 13.06
N SER A 269 26.74 17.36 13.01
CA SER A 269 25.49 17.69 12.31
C SER A 269 25.63 17.67 10.79
N ALA A 270 26.83 17.97 10.25
CA ALA A 270 27.14 17.93 8.83
C ALA A 270 27.37 16.48 8.37
N GLU A 271 27.96 15.65 9.22
CA GLU A 271 28.02 14.20 9.09
C GLU A 271 26.62 13.57 9.19
N SER A 272 25.76 14.07 10.09
CA SER A 272 24.34 13.70 10.16
C SER A 272 23.46 14.37 9.08
N ASN A 273 23.98 15.33 8.30
CA ASN A 273 23.31 15.92 7.15
C ASN A 273 23.71 15.24 5.83
N ARG A 274 24.68 14.30 5.82
CA ARG A 274 24.92 13.43 4.66
C ARG A 274 23.72 12.52 4.32
N TRP A 275 22.81 12.37 5.27
CA TRP A 275 21.52 11.70 5.11
C TRP A 275 20.54 12.45 4.19
N ASN A 276 20.82 13.71 3.83
CA ASN A 276 19.95 14.54 3.00
C ASN A 276 20.31 14.58 1.51
N ALA A 277 21.39 13.91 1.09
CA ALA A 277 21.69 13.73 -0.33
C ALA A 277 20.62 12.83 -0.95
N LYS A 278 19.75 13.40 -1.78
CA LYS A 278 18.69 12.63 -2.44
C LYS A 278 19.29 11.77 -3.54
N MET A 279 19.44 10.48 -3.25
CA MET A 279 20.00 9.52 -4.19
C MET A 279 18.91 9.00 -5.13
N LEU A 280 19.11 9.11 -6.43
CA LEU A 280 18.29 8.51 -7.47
C LEU A 280 18.97 7.23 -7.99
N PRO A 281 18.51 6.03 -7.58
CA PRO A 281 18.94 4.81 -8.24
C PRO A 281 18.33 4.70 -9.65
N ILE A 282 19.18 4.46 -10.64
CA ILE A 282 18.76 4.13 -12.00
C ILE A 282 18.93 2.63 -12.21
N ILE A 283 17.82 1.96 -12.50
CA ILE A 283 17.71 0.51 -12.59
C ILE A 283 17.27 0.15 -14.00
N VAL A 284 17.81 -0.94 -14.53
CA VAL A 284 17.35 -1.58 -15.76
C VAL A 284 16.64 -2.90 -15.44
N GLN A 285 15.47 -3.11 -16.03
CA GLN A 285 14.78 -4.40 -16.09
C GLN A 285 14.84 -4.91 -17.53
N PHE A 286 15.19 -6.18 -17.70
CA PHE A 286 15.28 -6.79 -19.03
C PHE A 286 15.01 -8.30 -18.99
N PHE A 287 14.60 -8.86 -20.12
CA PHE A 287 14.46 -10.31 -20.28
C PHE A 287 15.76 -10.93 -20.80
N SER A 288 16.38 -11.76 -19.97
CA SER A 288 17.63 -12.48 -20.26
C SER A 288 17.37 -13.90 -20.78
N LYS A 289 18.44 -14.63 -21.13
CA LYS A 289 18.38 -16.07 -21.42
C LYS A 289 17.92 -16.94 -20.22
N PHE A 290 17.76 -16.35 -19.04
CA PHE A 290 17.33 -17.02 -17.81
C PHE A 290 16.06 -16.39 -17.21
N GLY A 291 15.31 -15.60 -17.98
CA GLY A 291 14.11 -14.91 -17.51
C GLY A 291 14.36 -13.45 -17.16
N VAL A 292 13.44 -12.85 -16.42
CA VAL A 292 13.49 -11.43 -16.04
C VAL A 292 14.64 -11.20 -15.08
N LYS A 293 15.42 -10.15 -15.35
CA LYS A 293 16.54 -9.70 -14.54
C LYS A 293 16.47 -8.20 -14.32
N HIS A 294 17.01 -7.79 -13.17
CA HIS A 294 17.19 -6.41 -12.78
C HIS A 294 18.67 -6.12 -12.61
N GLY A 295 19.06 -4.87 -12.82
CA GLY A 295 20.41 -4.42 -12.52
C GLY A 295 20.42 -2.93 -12.21
N ILE A 296 21.24 -2.53 -11.24
CA ILE A 296 21.56 -1.15 -10.96
C ILE A 296 22.57 -0.67 -11.99
N LEU A 297 22.23 0.38 -12.73
CA LEU A 297 23.15 1.07 -13.63
C LEU A 297 23.99 2.07 -12.85
N GLU A 298 23.32 3.01 -12.16
CA GLU A 298 23.98 4.11 -11.48
C GLU A 298 23.17 4.66 -10.31
N PHE A 299 23.83 5.31 -9.36
CA PHE A 299 23.17 6.20 -8.40
C PHE A 299 23.57 7.65 -8.67
N ILE A 300 22.59 8.54 -8.74
CA ILE A 300 22.83 9.96 -8.97
C ILE A 300 22.40 10.74 -7.73
N GLU A 301 23.34 11.48 -7.14
CA GLU A 301 23.01 12.49 -6.13
C GLU A 301 22.28 13.65 -6.82
N GLN A 302 21.08 13.97 -6.33
CA GLN A 302 20.21 14.98 -6.94
C GLN A 302 20.05 16.20 -6.05
N GLU A 303 20.41 17.36 -6.59
CA GLU A 303 20.11 18.65 -5.98
C GLU A 303 18.71 19.16 -6.35
N HIS A 304 18.17 18.74 -7.50
CA HIS A 304 16.89 19.20 -8.06
C HIS A 304 16.03 18.03 -8.58
N GLU A 305 14.76 17.98 -8.14
CA GLU A 305 13.79 16.92 -8.50
C GLU A 305 12.79 17.39 -9.58
N SER A 306 13.20 18.27 -10.50
CA SER A 306 12.35 18.66 -11.62
C SER A 306 12.51 17.71 -12.81
N ALA A 307 11.57 17.76 -13.76
CA ALA A 307 11.51 16.79 -14.85
C ALA A 307 12.75 16.83 -15.77
N ASP A 308 13.29 18.01 -16.08
CA ASP A 308 14.41 18.16 -17.03
C ASP A 308 15.74 17.61 -16.50
N PRO A 309 16.20 17.94 -15.27
CA PRO A 309 17.40 17.33 -14.68
C PRO A 309 17.28 15.81 -14.59
N LEU A 310 16.13 15.30 -14.13
CA LEU A 310 15.84 13.86 -14.06
C LEU A 310 15.97 13.20 -15.43
N PHE A 311 15.31 13.76 -16.44
CA PHE A 311 15.35 13.28 -17.81
C PHE A 311 16.78 13.24 -18.37
N ASN A 312 17.54 14.33 -18.23
CA ASN A 312 18.91 14.42 -18.74
C ASN A 312 19.84 13.42 -18.05
N ASN A 313 19.71 13.29 -16.73
CA ASN A 313 20.48 12.35 -15.92
C ASN A 313 20.20 10.89 -16.31
N ILE A 314 18.93 10.52 -16.45
CA ILE A 314 18.53 9.16 -16.88
C ILE A 314 19.06 8.88 -18.29
N LYS A 315 18.89 9.83 -19.22
CA LYS A 315 19.36 9.68 -20.60
C LYS A 315 20.88 9.49 -20.64
N TYR A 316 21.62 10.32 -19.91
CA TYR A 316 23.08 10.23 -19.83
C TYR A 316 23.52 8.86 -19.30
N VAL A 317 22.91 8.34 -18.23
CA VAL A 317 23.29 7.03 -17.68
C VAL A 317 23.00 5.89 -18.64
N ILE A 318 21.89 5.92 -19.36
CA ILE A 318 21.58 4.93 -20.40
C ILE A 318 22.67 4.94 -21.47
N GLU A 319 23.01 6.11 -22.01
CA GLU A 319 24.01 6.27 -23.07
C GLU A 319 25.43 5.92 -22.60
N ALA A 320 25.81 6.37 -21.40
CA ALA A 320 27.12 6.09 -20.79
C ALA A 320 27.31 4.61 -20.44
N SER A 321 26.22 3.89 -20.16
CA SER A 321 26.23 2.43 -19.95
C SER A 321 26.33 1.63 -21.26
N GLY A 322 26.42 2.31 -22.42
CA GLY A 322 26.47 1.67 -23.73
C GLY A 322 25.13 1.07 -24.19
N LEU A 323 24.02 1.45 -23.53
CA LEU A 323 22.69 0.98 -23.91
C LEU A 323 22.10 1.87 -25.01
N ASN A 324 21.41 1.25 -25.95
CA ASN A 324 20.75 1.97 -27.02
C ASN A 324 19.40 2.50 -26.53
N LEU A 325 19.25 3.83 -26.51
CA LEU A 325 17.99 4.48 -26.13
C LEU A 325 16.79 4.01 -26.97
N ASN A 326 17.02 3.65 -28.24
CA ASN A 326 15.99 3.10 -29.12
C ASN A 326 15.53 1.69 -28.73
N GLN A 327 16.11 1.05 -27.70
CA GLN A 327 15.63 -0.21 -27.13
C GLN A 327 14.83 -0.01 -25.84
N LEU A 328 14.73 1.22 -25.32
CA LEU A 328 13.90 1.53 -24.15
C LEU A 328 12.42 1.30 -24.49
N VAL A 329 11.75 0.43 -23.72
CA VAL A 329 10.34 0.06 -23.94
C VAL A 329 9.41 0.77 -22.96
N SER A 330 9.85 0.95 -21.72
CA SER A 330 9.05 1.53 -20.66
C SER A 330 9.93 2.24 -19.64
N ILE A 331 9.35 3.22 -18.94
CA ILE A 331 9.96 3.88 -17.77
C ILE A 331 9.05 3.62 -16.58
N GLY A 332 9.61 2.92 -15.57
CA GLY A 332 9.00 2.69 -14.27
C GLY A 332 9.44 3.75 -13.26
N SER A 333 8.49 4.39 -12.58
CA SER A 333 8.76 5.39 -11.54
C SER A 333 7.52 5.60 -10.66
N ASP A 334 7.65 6.37 -9.57
CA ASP A 334 6.47 6.73 -8.78
C ASP A 334 5.50 7.59 -9.62
N ASN A 335 4.23 7.59 -9.25
CA ASN A 335 3.19 8.24 -10.07
C ASN A 335 3.10 9.76 -9.79
N THR A 336 4.21 10.40 -9.43
CA THR A 336 4.23 11.87 -9.22
C THR A 336 4.11 12.61 -10.54
N ASN A 337 3.59 13.84 -10.49
CA ASN A 337 3.42 14.66 -11.70
C ASN A 337 4.75 14.90 -12.44
N VAL A 338 5.87 15.01 -11.72
CA VAL A 338 7.20 15.18 -12.30
C VAL A 338 7.62 13.96 -13.12
N ASN A 339 7.26 12.75 -12.68
CA ASN A 339 7.70 11.52 -13.33
C ASN A 339 6.74 11.08 -14.46
N VAL A 340 5.43 11.15 -14.24
CA VAL A 340 4.42 10.56 -15.14
C VAL A 340 3.37 11.54 -15.69
N GLY A 341 3.45 12.82 -15.35
CA GLY A 341 2.51 13.85 -15.81
C GLY A 341 2.41 13.97 -17.33
N ASN A 342 1.28 14.47 -17.84
CA ASN A 342 1.01 14.44 -19.30
C ASN A 342 1.71 15.55 -20.09
N ASN A 343 1.99 16.70 -19.48
CA ASN A 343 2.49 17.89 -20.19
C ASN A 343 4.02 18.01 -20.12
N HIS A 344 4.56 18.09 -18.90
CA HIS A 344 5.99 18.24 -18.64
C HIS A 344 6.41 17.31 -17.49
N SER A 345 6.92 16.15 -17.86
CA SER A 345 7.36 15.09 -16.95
C SER A 345 8.50 14.30 -17.58
N VAL A 346 9.22 13.51 -16.78
CA VAL A 346 10.26 12.60 -17.29
C VAL A 346 9.70 11.71 -18.40
N PHE A 347 8.53 11.09 -18.18
CA PHE A 347 7.85 10.30 -19.19
C PHE A 347 7.50 11.12 -20.44
N ALA A 348 6.90 12.31 -20.28
CA ALA A 348 6.50 13.14 -21.41
C ALA A 348 7.71 13.60 -22.26
N LEU A 349 8.85 13.86 -21.62
CA LEU A 349 10.10 14.20 -22.29
C LEU A 349 10.67 13.01 -23.08
N PHE A 350 10.72 11.81 -22.49
CA PHE A 350 11.12 10.61 -23.23
C PHE A 350 10.13 10.23 -24.33
N ASN A 351 8.83 10.41 -24.12
CA ASN A 351 7.80 10.08 -25.11
C ASN A 351 7.88 10.99 -26.36
N LYS A 352 8.43 12.22 -26.23
CA LYS A 352 8.75 13.08 -27.38
C LYS A 352 9.91 12.52 -28.23
N LEU A 353 10.84 11.79 -27.61
CA LEU A 353 11.95 11.12 -28.31
C LEU A 353 11.56 9.74 -28.83
N LEU A 354 10.73 9.02 -28.07
CA LEU A 354 10.33 7.63 -28.29
C LEU A 354 8.81 7.53 -28.18
N SER A 355 8.09 7.78 -29.28
CA SER A 355 6.62 7.76 -29.29
C SER A 355 6.01 6.40 -28.96
N ARG A 356 6.80 5.32 -29.05
CA ARG A 356 6.43 3.94 -28.71
C ARG A 356 6.59 3.59 -27.22
N LEU A 357 6.97 4.56 -26.38
CA LEU A 357 7.27 4.32 -24.98
C LEU A 357 6.01 4.02 -24.17
N ILE A 358 6.03 2.94 -23.39
CA ILE A 358 4.93 2.57 -22.51
C ILE A 358 5.12 3.22 -21.14
N LYS A 359 4.07 3.87 -20.64
CA LYS A 359 4.05 4.46 -19.30
C LYS A 359 4.00 3.36 -18.23
N GLY A 360 5.15 3.05 -17.61
CA GLY A 360 5.29 2.07 -16.54
C GLY A 360 4.84 2.63 -15.20
N ASN A 361 3.54 2.89 -15.05
CA ASN A 361 2.97 3.33 -13.78
C ASN A 361 3.31 2.33 -12.65
N CYS A 362 3.65 2.82 -11.46
CA CYS A 362 3.82 1.95 -10.29
C CYS A 362 2.45 1.59 -9.70
N TYR A 363 1.97 0.37 -9.97
CA TYR A 363 0.66 -0.05 -9.46
C TYR A 363 0.62 -0.21 -7.96
N SER A 364 1.73 -0.55 -7.30
CA SER A 364 1.81 -0.54 -5.82
C SER A 364 1.52 0.86 -5.24
N HIS A 365 2.03 1.91 -5.90
CA HIS A 365 1.74 3.30 -5.51
C HIS A 365 0.31 3.72 -5.88
N ILE A 366 -0.26 3.20 -6.97
CA ILE A 366 -1.68 3.40 -7.30
C ILE A 366 -2.58 2.77 -6.23
N LEU A 367 -2.31 1.53 -5.80
CA LEU A 367 -3.06 0.85 -4.75
C LEU A 367 -2.93 1.56 -3.39
N HIS A 368 -1.73 2.04 -3.08
CA HIS A 368 -1.52 2.87 -1.89
C HIS A 368 -2.44 4.10 -1.89
N ASN A 369 -2.40 4.87 -2.98
CA ASN A 369 -3.14 6.12 -3.08
C ASN A 369 -4.66 5.89 -3.19
N SER A 370 -5.11 4.77 -3.78
CA SER A 370 -6.54 4.46 -3.87
C SER A 370 -7.13 4.24 -2.48
N VAL A 371 -6.45 3.51 -1.59
CA VAL A 371 -6.87 3.33 -0.19
C VAL A 371 -6.83 4.65 0.57
N LYS A 372 -5.77 5.44 0.39
CA LYS A 372 -5.66 6.77 1.02
C LYS A 372 -6.82 7.69 0.62
N HIS A 373 -7.19 7.69 -0.66
CA HIS A 373 -8.35 8.46 -1.14
C HIS A 373 -9.67 7.85 -0.65
N GLY A 374 -9.76 6.52 -0.54
CA GLY A 374 -10.89 5.83 0.08
C GLY A 374 -11.09 6.26 1.55
N ASN A 375 -10.01 6.40 2.32
CA ASN A 375 -10.05 6.79 3.73
C ASN A 375 -10.74 8.14 3.97
N GLU A 376 -10.76 9.04 2.99
CA GLU A 376 -11.47 10.33 3.06
C GLU A 376 -13.00 10.16 3.17
N TYR A 377 -13.53 8.99 2.81
CA TYR A 377 -14.95 8.64 2.90
C TYR A 377 -15.30 7.87 4.18
N LEU A 378 -14.34 7.62 5.07
CA LEU A 378 -14.60 7.01 6.36
C LEU A 378 -15.10 8.03 7.38
N LEU A 379 -15.88 7.57 8.36
CA LEU A 379 -16.36 8.43 9.45
C LEU A 379 -15.24 8.91 10.38
N PHE A 380 -14.14 8.16 10.45
CA PHE A 380 -12.99 8.46 11.29
C PHE A 380 -11.70 8.37 10.48
N ASP A 381 -10.78 9.31 10.75
CA ASP A 381 -9.39 9.23 10.30
C ASP A 381 -8.66 8.11 11.08
N ILE A 382 -8.78 6.88 10.61
CA ILE A 382 -8.19 5.69 11.24
C ILE A 382 -6.67 5.77 11.30
N GLU A 383 -6.02 6.32 10.26
CA GLU A 383 -4.56 6.53 10.28
C GLU A 383 -4.16 7.51 11.38
N GLY A 384 -4.89 8.63 11.51
CA GLY A 384 -4.69 9.60 12.59
C GLY A 384 -4.94 9.02 13.98
N VAL A 385 -5.94 8.15 14.14
CA VAL A 385 -6.21 7.42 15.39
C VAL A 385 -5.01 6.54 15.76
N LEU A 386 -4.55 5.68 14.84
CA LEU A 386 -3.42 4.78 15.09
C LEU A 386 -2.13 5.55 15.46
N LEU A 387 -1.83 6.63 14.73
CA LEU A 387 -0.67 7.47 14.98
C LEU A 387 -0.73 8.16 16.35
N LYS A 388 -1.91 8.63 16.76
CA LYS A 388 -2.10 9.28 18.06
C LYS A 388 -2.01 8.27 19.21
N ILE A 389 -2.58 7.08 19.06
CA ILE A 389 -2.46 6.00 20.04
C ILE A 389 -0.98 5.63 20.21
N TYR A 390 -0.27 5.34 19.12
CA TYR A 390 1.15 5.03 19.18
C TYR A 390 1.97 6.18 19.80
N SER A 391 1.73 7.43 19.39
CA SER A 391 2.41 8.59 19.97
C SER A 391 2.13 8.79 21.46
N HIS A 392 0.98 8.35 21.97
CA HIS A 392 0.61 8.48 23.37
C HIS A 392 1.43 7.54 24.26
N PHE A 393 1.59 6.29 23.83
CA PHE A 393 2.30 5.25 24.58
C PHE A 393 3.80 5.19 24.23
N GLY A 394 4.16 5.16 22.95
CA GLY A 394 5.54 4.98 22.48
C GLY A 394 6.51 6.11 22.84
N ARG A 395 6.00 7.26 23.33
CA ARG A 395 6.83 8.39 23.81
C ARG A 395 6.90 8.51 25.32
N SER A 396 6.24 7.62 26.07
CA SER A 396 6.16 7.69 27.53
C SER A 396 6.25 6.31 28.15
N SER A 397 7.40 6.04 28.79
CA SER A 397 7.60 4.81 29.58
C SER A 397 6.61 4.70 30.74
N ILE A 398 6.21 5.84 31.33
CA ILE A 398 5.21 5.89 32.40
C ILE A 398 3.85 5.40 31.88
N ARG A 399 3.35 5.97 30.78
CA ARG A 399 2.05 5.57 30.22
C ARG A 399 2.06 4.16 29.65
N SER A 400 3.20 3.73 29.11
CA SER A 400 3.38 2.33 28.68
C SER A 400 3.29 1.36 29.86
N HIS A 401 3.90 1.70 31.00
CA HIS A 401 3.79 0.89 32.22
C HIS A 401 2.38 0.91 32.82
N GLU A 402 1.68 2.05 32.78
CA GLU A 402 0.26 2.12 33.18
C GLU A 402 -0.60 1.23 32.30
N LEU A 403 -0.40 1.23 30.99
CA LEU A 403 -1.13 0.37 30.06
C LEU A 403 -0.93 -1.13 30.39
N THR A 404 0.27 -1.54 30.81
CA THR A 404 0.52 -2.91 31.28
C THR A 404 -0.41 -3.30 32.43
N ARG A 405 -0.71 -2.39 33.38
CA ARG A 405 -1.66 -2.68 34.47
C ARG A 405 -3.09 -2.91 33.95
N TYR A 406 -3.49 -2.22 32.89
CA TYR A 406 -4.79 -2.46 32.25
C TYR A 406 -4.84 -3.82 31.54
N PHE A 407 -3.74 -4.26 30.92
CA PHE A 407 -3.64 -5.61 30.36
C PHE A 407 -3.73 -6.69 31.45
N GLU A 408 -3.01 -6.52 32.56
CA GLU A 408 -3.06 -7.43 33.72
C GLU A 408 -4.48 -7.48 34.32
N PHE A 409 -5.13 -6.33 34.51
CA PHE A 409 -6.49 -6.26 35.04
C PHE A 409 -7.53 -6.92 34.11
N ALA A 410 -7.37 -6.77 32.80
CA ALA A 410 -8.27 -7.36 31.81
C ALA A 410 -7.99 -8.84 31.51
N GLU A 411 -7.00 -9.46 32.17
CA GLU A 411 -6.52 -10.82 31.91
C GLU A 411 -6.20 -11.07 30.41
N GLN A 412 -5.72 -10.03 29.72
CA GLN A 412 -5.45 -10.07 28.28
C GLN A 412 -3.94 -10.09 28.01
N GLU A 413 -3.50 -10.93 27.07
CA GLU A 413 -2.11 -10.98 26.61
C GLU A 413 -1.63 -9.59 26.13
N GLN A 414 -0.55 -9.09 26.73
CA GLN A 414 0.06 -7.81 26.34
C GLN A 414 0.67 -7.94 24.94
N LYS A 415 0.23 -7.07 24.03
CA LYS A 415 0.77 -6.97 22.68
C LYS A 415 1.29 -5.56 22.44
N VAL A 416 2.48 -5.46 21.84
CA VAL A 416 3.10 -4.17 21.46
C VAL A 416 2.18 -3.42 20.52
N ILE A 417 2.02 -2.11 20.72
CA ILE A 417 1.27 -1.25 19.81
C ILE A 417 2.15 -0.98 18.59
N LEU A 418 1.66 -1.34 17.40
CA LEU A 418 2.41 -1.14 16.17
C LEU A 418 2.31 0.31 15.69
N LYS A 419 3.43 0.84 15.20
CA LYS A 419 3.50 2.15 14.54
C LYS A 419 3.02 2.02 13.10
N HIS A 420 1.97 2.75 12.75
CA HIS A 420 1.59 2.93 11.35
C HIS A 420 2.47 3.99 10.68
N ILE A 421 2.99 3.71 9.48
CA ILE A 421 3.76 4.65 8.67
C ILE A 421 2.93 5.05 7.44
N ARG A 422 2.55 6.33 7.35
CA ARG A 422 1.69 6.85 6.27
C ARG A 422 2.21 6.59 4.85
N ILE A 423 3.53 6.63 4.68
CA ILE A 423 4.19 6.39 3.38
C ILE A 423 4.31 4.90 3.03
N ARG A 424 4.05 3.98 3.97
CA ARG A 424 4.18 2.52 3.80
C ARG A 424 2.88 1.84 4.24
N TRP A 425 1.80 2.04 3.50
CA TRP A 425 0.46 1.60 3.90
C TRP A 425 0.28 0.11 4.21
N LEU A 426 1.20 -0.76 3.81
CA LEU A 426 1.21 -2.16 4.24
C LEU A 426 1.33 -2.32 5.77
N SER A 427 1.78 -1.28 6.51
CA SER A 427 1.71 -1.23 7.97
C SER A 427 0.30 -0.98 8.50
N LEU A 428 -0.61 -0.45 7.67
CA LEU A 428 -1.96 -0.05 8.08
C LEU A 428 -2.77 -1.26 8.53
N LEU A 429 -2.84 -2.31 7.70
CA LEU A 429 -3.59 -3.53 8.03
C LEU A 429 -3.09 -4.16 9.33
N GLN A 430 -1.76 -4.32 9.47
CA GLN A 430 -1.16 -4.91 10.67
C GLN A 430 -1.43 -4.06 11.92
N SER A 431 -1.40 -2.73 11.79
CA SER A 431 -1.71 -1.81 12.89
C SER A 431 -3.20 -1.85 13.27
N ILE A 432 -4.09 -1.98 12.29
CA ILE A 432 -5.54 -2.15 12.50
C ILE A 432 -5.81 -3.49 13.20
N GLU A 433 -5.28 -4.60 12.71
CA GLU A 433 -5.44 -5.92 13.32
C GLU A 433 -4.89 -5.95 14.75
N ARG A 434 -3.73 -5.30 14.98
CA ARG A 434 -3.18 -5.14 16.32
C ARG A 434 -4.12 -4.34 17.21
N LEU A 435 -4.60 -3.19 16.74
CA LEU A 435 -5.53 -2.36 17.51
C LEU A 435 -6.81 -3.11 17.83
N ILE A 436 -7.40 -3.85 16.87
CA ILE A 436 -8.58 -4.71 17.11
C ILE A 436 -8.29 -5.70 18.24
N ALA A 437 -7.15 -6.38 18.18
CA ALA A 437 -6.77 -7.37 19.19
C ALA A 437 -6.63 -6.76 20.59
N VAL A 438 -6.15 -5.53 20.73
CA VAL A 438 -5.97 -4.84 22.02
C VAL A 438 -7.07 -3.82 22.35
N ASN A 439 -8.10 -3.70 21.51
CA ASN A 439 -9.09 -2.64 21.57
C ASN A 439 -9.81 -2.56 22.92
N PRO A 440 -10.23 -3.66 23.57
CA PRO A 440 -10.90 -3.58 24.87
C PRO A 440 -10.06 -2.88 25.94
N VAL A 441 -8.77 -3.20 26.00
CA VAL A 441 -7.81 -2.61 26.95
C VAL A 441 -7.55 -1.15 26.63
N ILE A 442 -7.26 -0.82 25.36
CA ILE A 442 -6.97 0.54 24.92
C ILE A 442 -8.18 1.46 25.12
N LYS A 443 -9.39 0.98 24.75
CA LYS A 443 -10.65 1.70 24.95
C LYS A 443 -10.90 1.96 26.43
N SER A 444 -10.72 0.95 27.28
CA SER A 444 -10.87 1.09 28.74
C SER A 444 -9.88 2.12 29.30
N TYR A 445 -8.61 2.07 28.89
CA TYR A 445 -7.61 3.05 29.30
C TYR A 445 -8.05 4.48 28.96
N PHE A 446 -8.36 4.77 27.70
CA PHE A 446 -8.71 6.14 27.28
C PHE A 446 -10.03 6.63 27.90
N LEU A 447 -11.04 5.77 28.07
CA LEU A 447 -12.31 6.17 28.69
C LEU A 447 -12.21 6.45 30.20
N ASN A 448 -11.18 5.92 30.88
CA ASN A 448 -10.95 6.12 32.31
C ASN A 448 -9.92 7.21 32.63
N LEU A 449 -9.37 7.90 31.63
CA LEU A 449 -8.48 9.04 31.87
C LEU A 449 -9.29 10.24 32.39
N GLU A 450 -8.95 10.71 33.60
CA GLU A 450 -9.50 11.94 34.15
C GLU A 450 -8.98 13.18 33.37
N ASN A 451 -9.83 14.19 33.16
CA ASN A 451 -9.47 15.53 32.64
C ASN A 451 -9.06 15.71 31.15
N ASN A 452 -9.73 15.10 30.17
CA ASN A 452 -9.59 15.49 28.74
C ASN A 452 -8.13 15.63 28.23
N GLU A 453 -7.15 14.91 28.79
CA GLU A 453 -5.72 15.08 28.48
C GLU A 453 -5.30 14.48 27.12
N TYR A 454 -6.26 14.09 26.28
CA TYR A 454 -6.03 13.37 25.03
C TYR A 454 -6.87 13.93 23.87
N PRO A 455 -6.46 13.73 22.61
CA PRO A 455 -7.07 14.41 21.46
C PRO A 455 -8.54 14.05 21.24
N ASP A 456 -9.40 15.04 20.92
CA ASP A 456 -10.84 14.87 20.59
C ASP A 456 -11.14 13.74 19.61
N LEU A 457 -10.22 13.49 18.67
CA LEU A 457 -10.33 12.39 17.71
C LEU A 457 -10.43 11.02 18.41
N LEU A 458 -9.60 10.77 19.42
CA LEU A 458 -9.59 9.50 20.16
C LEU A 458 -10.84 9.37 21.03
N LEU A 459 -11.27 10.47 21.67
CA LEU A 459 -12.51 10.48 22.45
C LEU A 459 -13.69 10.09 21.57
N LYS A 460 -13.91 10.81 20.45
CA LYS A 460 -15.01 10.51 19.51
C LYS A 460 -14.95 9.09 18.97
N PHE A 461 -13.74 8.60 18.70
CA PHE A 461 -13.51 7.24 18.20
C PHE A 461 -13.91 6.18 19.23
N PHE A 462 -13.46 6.29 20.48
CA PHE A 462 -13.73 5.28 21.52
C PHE A 462 -15.12 5.39 22.15
N THR A 463 -15.75 6.57 22.14
CA THR A 463 -17.13 6.74 22.64
C THR A 463 -18.19 6.24 21.65
N SER A 464 -17.85 6.08 20.37
CA SER A 464 -18.79 5.63 19.33
C SER A 464 -18.52 4.19 18.92
N ASN A 465 -19.56 3.35 18.85
CA ASN A 465 -19.44 2.01 18.28
C ASN A 465 -19.02 2.04 16.78
N LYS A 466 -19.21 3.18 16.11
CA LYS A 466 -18.84 3.35 14.69
C LYS A 466 -17.33 3.33 14.45
N GLY A 467 -16.52 3.75 15.43
CA GLY A 467 -15.06 3.73 15.30
C GLY A 467 -14.52 2.29 15.23
N GLU A 468 -15.04 1.44 16.11
CA GLU A 468 -14.74 0.00 16.12
C GLU A 468 -15.27 -0.70 14.85
N CYS A 469 -16.48 -0.36 14.39
CA CYS A 469 -16.99 -0.85 13.10
C CYS A 469 -16.08 -0.47 11.92
N SER A 470 -15.49 0.73 11.92
CA SER A 470 -14.53 1.14 10.87
C SER A 470 -13.27 0.29 10.88
N LEU A 471 -12.77 -0.13 12.05
CA LEU A 471 -11.62 -1.03 12.13
C LEU A 471 -11.94 -2.40 11.54
N TYR A 472 -13.07 -3.02 11.93
CA TYR A 472 -13.47 -4.33 11.41
C TYR A 472 -13.76 -4.29 9.90
N PHE A 473 -14.36 -3.21 9.41
CA PHE A 473 -14.55 -3.01 7.99
C PHE A 473 -13.22 -2.98 7.22
N LEU A 474 -12.27 -2.14 7.66
CA LEU A 474 -10.96 -2.07 7.01
C LEU A 474 -10.19 -3.38 7.12
N ALA A 475 -10.28 -4.09 8.25
CA ALA A 475 -9.69 -5.41 8.43
C ALA A 475 -10.30 -6.47 7.49
N ASN A 476 -11.52 -6.26 6.99
CA ASN A 476 -12.16 -7.14 6.00
C ASN A 476 -11.78 -6.78 4.55
N VAL A 477 -11.64 -5.50 4.23
CA VAL A 477 -11.39 -5.03 2.85
C VAL A 477 -9.90 -4.93 2.50
N LEU A 478 -9.07 -4.41 3.41
CA LEU A 478 -7.64 -4.21 3.16
C LEU A 478 -6.85 -5.50 2.86
N PRO A 479 -7.20 -6.70 3.37
CA PRO A 479 -6.52 -7.93 2.97
C PRO A 479 -6.51 -8.17 1.45
N GLU A 480 -7.57 -7.78 0.74
CA GLU A 480 -7.63 -7.97 -0.71
C GLU A 480 -6.67 -7.04 -1.45
N VAL A 481 -6.61 -5.77 -1.02
CA VAL A 481 -5.64 -4.81 -1.57
C VAL A 481 -4.21 -5.23 -1.22
N GLN A 482 -3.98 -5.71 0.01
CA GLN A 482 -2.69 -6.19 0.51
C GLN A 482 -2.20 -7.37 -0.34
N ALA A 483 -3.06 -8.36 -0.60
CA ALA A 483 -2.73 -9.52 -1.41
C ALA A 483 -2.34 -9.14 -2.86
N ALA A 484 -3.06 -8.17 -3.44
CA ALA A 484 -2.72 -7.64 -4.77
C ALA A 484 -1.37 -6.92 -4.75
N ASN A 485 -1.09 -6.11 -3.72
CA ASN A 485 0.18 -5.40 -3.61
C ASN A 485 1.37 -6.34 -3.37
N LEU A 486 1.23 -7.35 -2.51
CA LEU A 486 2.23 -8.39 -2.34
C LEU A 486 2.52 -9.14 -3.66
N SER A 487 1.51 -9.30 -4.52
CA SER A 487 1.71 -9.87 -5.85
C SER A 487 2.49 -8.94 -6.78
N LEU A 488 2.24 -7.63 -6.72
CA LEU A 488 2.97 -6.59 -7.46
C LEU A 488 4.41 -6.40 -6.97
N GLU A 489 4.69 -6.75 -5.72
CA GLU A 489 6.02 -6.59 -5.09
C GLU A 489 6.98 -7.75 -5.34
N ARG A 490 6.49 -8.85 -5.92
CA ARG A 490 7.36 -9.97 -6.31
C ARG A 490 8.36 -9.49 -7.35
N GLU A 491 9.63 -9.87 -7.16
CA GLU A 491 10.74 -9.48 -8.04
C GLU A 491 10.48 -9.78 -9.52
N TYR A 492 9.71 -10.82 -9.83
CA TYR A 492 9.45 -11.28 -11.20
C TYR A 492 8.09 -10.83 -11.76
N THR A 493 7.35 -9.99 -11.03
CA THR A 493 6.07 -9.46 -11.51
C THR A 493 6.32 -8.34 -12.51
N THR A 494 5.83 -8.53 -13.73
CA THR A 494 5.99 -7.60 -14.85
C THR A 494 4.63 -7.20 -15.43
N GLY A 495 4.61 -6.39 -16.48
CA GLY A 495 3.37 -5.96 -17.15
C GLY A 495 2.45 -7.12 -17.55
N VAL A 496 3.00 -8.30 -17.85
CA VAL A 496 2.22 -9.50 -18.23
C VAL A 496 1.32 -10.01 -17.10
N ASN A 497 1.66 -9.71 -15.83
CA ASN A 497 0.87 -10.16 -14.68
C ASN A 497 -0.25 -9.16 -14.32
N LEU A 498 -0.12 -7.92 -14.78
CA LEU A 498 -0.86 -6.79 -14.25
C LEU A 498 -2.37 -6.90 -14.47
N HIS A 499 -2.81 -7.28 -15.67
CA HIS A 499 -4.23 -7.44 -15.98
C HIS A 499 -4.91 -8.42 -15.01
N ASN A 500 -4.31 -9.60 -14.79
CA ASN A 500 -4.86 -10.62 -13.91
C ASN A 500 -4.91 -10.16 -12.45
N ILE A 501 -3.87 -9.44 -11.98
CA ILE A 501 -3.83 -8.92 -10.60
C ILE A 501 -4.92 -7.88 -10.38
N ILE A 502 -4.99 -6.88 -11.27
CA ILE A 502 -5.91 -5.73 -11.11
C ILE A 502 -7.37 -6.15 -11.29
N THR A 503 -7.69 -6.95 -12.32
CA THR A 503 -9.07 -7.43 -12.53
C THR A 503 -9.54 -8.35 -11.41
N SER A 504 -8.66 -9.21 -10.89
CA SER A 504 -8.97 -10.04 -9.71
C SER A 504 -9.24 -9.17 -8.48
N LEU A 505 -8.41 -8.16 -8.21
CA LEU A 505 -8.63 -7.21 -7.12
C LEU A 505 -9.99 -6.49 -7.26
N ILE A 506 -10.25 -5.88 -8.42
CA ILE A 506 -11.50 -5.14 -8.68
C ILE A 506 -12.71 -6.06 -8.49
N ARG A 507 -12.66 -7.29 -9.00
CA ARG A 507 -13.73 -8.29 -8.81
C ARG A 507 -13.95 -8.59 -7.33
N LYS A 508 -12.89 -8.80 -6.56
CA LYS A 508 -13.00 -9.07 -5.12
C LYS A 508 -13.55 -7.86 -4.36
N LEU A 509 -13.08 -6.65 -4.65
CA LEU A 509 -13.62 -5.41 -4.07
C LEU A 509 -15.10 -5.22 -4.40
N ASN A 510 -15.51 -5.52 -5.64
CA ASN A 510 -16.91 -5.49 -6.05
C ASN A 510 -17.79 -6.47 -5.25
N ASN A 511 -17.25 -7.62 -4.84
CA ASN A 511 -17.99 -8.55 -3.97
C ASN A 511 -18.29 -7.95 -2.58
N HIS A 512 -17.49 -6.99 -2.11
CA HIS A 512 -17.73 -6.27 -0.86
C HIS A 512 -18.78 -5.14 -0.99
N LEU A 513 -19.24 -4.79 -2.20
CA LEU A 513 -20.28 -3.76 -2.42
C LEU A 513 -21.69 -4.18 -1.96
N GLN A 514 -21.83 -5.35 -1.32
CA GLN A 514 -23.08 -5.83 -0.72
C GLN A 514 -23.36 -5.19 0.65
N ASP A 515 -22.44 -4.38 1.18
CA ASP A 515 -22.53 -3.67 2.47
C ASP A 515 -22.73 -2.17 2.23
N ASP A 516 -23.93 -1.66 2.54
CA ASP A 516 -24.34 -0.28 2.25
C ASP A 516 -23.55 0.77 3.04
N PHE A 517 -22.97 0.40 4.20
CA PHE A 517 -22.43 1.38 5.14
C PHE A 517 -21.10 2.00 4.67
N TRP A 518 -20.33 1.29 3.84
CA TRP A 518 -19.00 1.72 3.37
C TRP A 518 -18.81 1.66 1.85
N LEU A 519 -19.93 1.66 1.13
CA LEU A 519 -19.99 1.63 -0.33
C LEU A 519 -19.13 2.73 -0.99
N SER A 520 -19.13 3.93 -0.41
CA SER A 520 -18.36 5.08 -0.91
C SER A 520 -16.85 4.87 -0.85
N PHE A 521 -16.34 4.23 0.21
CA PHE A 521 -14.93 3.86 0.32
C PHE A 521 -14.54 2.92 -0.82
N ILE A 522 -15.28 1.83 -1.00
CA ILE A 522 -14.95 0.79 -1.98
C ILE A 522 -15.03 1.37 -3.40
N ARG A 523 -16.08 2.14 -3.71
CA ARG A 523 -16.24 2.81 -5.01
C ARG A 523 -15.12 3.80 -5.29
N SER A 524 -14.69 4.57 -4.29
CA SER A 524 -13.56 5.49 -4.41
C SER A 524 -12.25 4.74 -4.74
N VAL A 525 -11.98 3.65 -4.01
CA VAL A 525 -10.80 2.79 -4.25
C VAL A 525 -10.82 2.23 -5.68
N ILE A 526 -11.94 1.64 -6.10
CA ILE A 526 -12.08 1.05 -7.44
C ILE A 526 -11.91 2.14 -8.52
N SER A 527 -12.61 3.26 -8.39
CA SER A 527 -12.55 4.37 -9.35
C SER A 527 -11.13 4.93 -9.50
N TYR A 528 -10.40 5.04 -8.39
CA TYR A 528 -9.01 5.48 -8.41
C TYR A 528 -8.11 4.48 -9.17
N ILE A 529 -8.28 3.17 -8.96
CA ILE A 529 -7.52 2.14 -9.67
C ILE A 529 -7.83 2.18 -11.17
N GLU A 530 -9.13 2.20 -11.52
CA GLU A 530 -9.62 2.22 -12.89
C GLU A 530 -9.13 3.44 -13.69
N LYS A 531 -9.02 4.61 -13.04
CA LYS A 531 -8.48 5.83 -13.65
C LYS A 531 -7.10 5.64 -14.28
N TYR A 532 -6.23 4.84 -13.65
CA TYR A 532 -4.88 4.57 -14.16
C TYR A 532 -4.83 3.33 -15.05
N TYR A 533 -5.71 2.36 -14.82
CA TYR A 533 -5.71 1.08 -15.51
C TYR A 533 -6.43 1.13 -16.87
N ASN A 534 -7.62 1.74 -16.94
CA ASN A 534 -8.54 1.58 -18.07
C ASN A 534 -7.95 2.02 -19.42
N ASN A 535 -7.17 3.11 -19.44
CA ASN A 535 -6.57 3.61 -20.68
C ASN A 535 -5.62 2.59 -21.34
N ASN A 536 -4.97 1.75 -20.54
CA ASN A 536 -4.03 0.73 -21.00
C ASN A 536 -4.56 -0.69 -20.82
N ALA A 537 -5.83 -0.85 -20.40
CA ALA A 537 -6.40 -2.17 -20.11
C ALA A 537 -6.37 -3.11 -21.32
N PRO A 538 -6.71 -2.68 -22.56
CA PRO A 538 -6.62 -3.55 -23.74
C PRO A 538 -5.19 -4.04 -24.02
N PHE A 539 -4.20 -3.17 -23.79
CA PHE A 539 -2.79 -3.53 -23.92
C PHE A 539 -2.35 -4.52 -22.85
N TYR A 540 -2.64 -4.26 -21.58
CA TYR A 540 -2.28 -5.18 -20.50
C TYR A 540 -3.02 -6.52 -20.62
N GLU A 541 -4.25 -6.51 -21.12
CA GLU A 541 -5.01 -7.71 -21.46
C GLU A 541 -4.31 -8.51 -22.56
N SER A 542 -3.88 -7.86 -23.64
CA SER A 542 -3.25 -8.53 -24.80
C SER A 542 -1.93 -9.19 -24.42
N ILE A 543 -1.11 -8.56 -23.57
CA ILE A 543 0.15 -9.15 -23.09
C ILE A 543 -0.04 -10.17 -21.96
N SER A 544 -1.22 -10.22 -21.32
CA SER A 544 -1.45 -11.15 -20.19
C SER A 544 -1.40 -12.62 -20.59
N ILE A 545 -1.56 -12.93 -21.88
CA ILE A 545 -1.41 -14.27 -22.42
C ILE A 545 -0.02 -14.87 -22.18
N PHE A 546 1.02 -14.04 -22.05
CA PHE A 546 2.38 -14.50 -21.74
C PHE A 546 2.53 -14.98 -20.28
N ASN A 547 1.51 -14.77 -19.45
CA ASN A 547 1.41 -15.32 -18.10
C ASN A 547 0.73 -16.71 -18.06
N GLU A 548 0.31 -17.28 -19.20
CA GLU A 548 -0.20 -18.65 -19.27
C GLU A 548 0.96 -19.67 -19.21
N ILE A 549 0.86 -20.65 -18.32
CA ILE A 549 1.86 -21.71 -18.15
C ILE A 549 1.65 -22.81 -19.21
N ASN A 550 0.40 -23.02 -19.64
CA ASN A 550 0.02 -24.00 -20.65
C ASN A 550 0.09 -23.38 -22.05
N ILE A 551 1.28 -23.36 -22.65
CA ILE A 551 1.51 -22.77 -23.98
C ILE A 551 0.62 -23.40 -25.06
N ASP A 552 0.18 -24.66 -24.86
CA ASP A 552 -0.78 -25.34 -25.74
C ASP A 552 -2.14 -24.60 -25.85
N LYS A 553 -2.56 -23.87 -24.81
CA LYS A 553 -3.80 -23.09 -24.78
C LYS A 553 -3.69 -21.73 -25.48
N ILE A 554 -2.48 -21.25 -25.75
CA ILE A 554 -2.28 -19.95 -26.41
C ILE A 554 -2.62 -20.11 -27.88
N GLU A 555 -3.56 -19.31 -28.39
CA GLU A 555 -3.93 -19.30 -29.80
C GLU A 555 -3.15 -18.22 -30.57
N TRP A 556 -2.94 -18.45 -31.87
CA TRP A 556 -2.24 -17.48 -32.73
C TRP A 556 -2.89 -16.08 -32.67
N LYS A 557 -4.22 -16.00 -32.64
CA LYS A 557 -4.95 -14.72 -32.54
C LYS A 557 -4.52 -13.89 -31.32
N ASN A 558 -4.11 -14.53 -30.23
CA ASN A 558 -3.62 -13.83 -29.05
C ASN A 558 -2.24 -13.23 -29.29
N ILE A 559 -1.33 -13.99 -29.92
CA ILE A 559 0.02 -13.51 -30.28
C ILE A 559 -0.07 -12.38 -31.29
N GLN A 560 -0.92 -12.53 -32.31
CA GLN A 560 -1.16 -11.53 -33.33
C GLN A 560 -1.74 -10.23 -32.75
N HIS A 561 -2.69 -10.33 -31.81
CA HIS A 561 -3.23 -9.16 -31.11
C HIS A 561 -2.18 -8.47 -30.23
N CYS A 562 -1.30 -9.22 -29.57
CA CYS A 562 -0.19 -8.63 -28.83
C CYS A 562 0.79 -7.88 -29.76
N SER A 563 1.13 -8.48 -30.91
CA SER A 563 2.06 -7.85 -31.86
C SER A 563 1.57 -6.53 -32.44
N SER A 564 0.25 -6.27 -32.49
CA SER A 564 -0.27 -5.00 -33.02
C SER A 564 0.04 -3.79 -32.13
N TYR A 565 0.52 -4.00 -30.90
CA TYR A 565 0.98 -2.93 -30.00
C TYR A 565 2.48 -2.64 -30.13
N ILE A 566 3.17 -3.38 -31.00
CA ILE A 566 4.58 -3.20 -31.29
C ILE A 566 4.69 -2.60 -32.70
N SER A 567 5.69 -1.76 -32.93
CA SER A 567 5.93 -1.16 -34.25
C SER A 567 6.15 -2.23 -35.32
N ASP A 568 5.49 -2.08 -36.47
CA ASP A 568 5.60 -2.99 -37.63
C ASP A 568 7.06 -3.19 -38.10
N GLU A 569 7.94 -2.20 -37.91
CA GLU A 569 9.36 -2.31 -38.27
C GLU A 569 10.14 -3.28 -37.35
N MET A 570 9.59 -3.66 -36.20
CA MET A 570 10.27 -4.53 -35.25
C MET A 570 10.03 -6.03 -35.50
N LEU A 571 8.90 -6.39 -36.10
CA LEU A 571 8.43 -7.79 -36.18
C LEU A 571 7.97 -8.14 -37.60
N ASP A 572 8.56 -9.20 -38.16
CA ASP A 572 7.99 -9.89 -39.31
C ASP A 572 6.87 -10.81 -38.82
N ILE A 573 5.62 -10.54 -39.22
CA ILE A 573 4.43 -11.25 -38.73
C ILE A 573 4.38 -12.71 -39.22
N ASP A 574 4.80 -12.97 -40.45
CA ASP A 574 4.85 -14.34 -40.99
C ASP A 574 5.96 -15.13 -40.29
N GLY A 575 7.12 -14.50 -40.09
CA GLY A 575 8.18 -15.04 -39.24
C GLY A 575 7.72 -15.30 -37.80
N LEU A 576 6.94 -14.39 -37.21
CA LEU A 576 6.38 -14.54 -35.85
C LEU A 576 5.42 -15.73 -35.74
N TYR A 577 4.59 -15.96 -36.75
CA TYR A 577 3.71 -17.14 -36.81
C TYR A 577 4.51 -18.44 -36.79
N ASN A 578 5.55 -18.53 -37.62
CA ASN A 578 6.43 -19.69 -37.67
C ASN A 578 7.18 -19.89 -36.35
N ASP A 579 7.73 -18.82 -35.79
CA ASP A 579 8.42 -18.84 -34.50
C ASP A 579 7.52 -19.35 -33.37
N PHE A 580 6.28 -18.84 -33.30
CA PHE A 580 5.31 -19.25 -32.28
C PHE A 580 4.93 -20.71 -32.42
N ASN A 581 4.63 -21.18 -33.62
CA ASN A 581 4.28 -22.59 -33.84
C ASN A 581 5.45 -23.52 -33.53
N ASN A 582 6.69 -23.13 -33.85
CA ASN A 582 7.87 -23.90 -33.45
C ASN A 582 7.95 -24.07 -31.92
N ILE A 583 7.86 -22.96 -31.17
CA ILE A 583 7.88 -23.00 -29.70
C ILE A 583 6.70 -23.77 -29.12
N LYS A 584 5.50 -23.63 -29.69
CA LYS A 584 4.31 -24.35 -29.25
C LYS A 584 4.46 -25.86 -29.45
N SER A 585 4.95 -26.30 -30.60
CA SER A 585 5.23 -27.71 -30.88
C SER A 585 6.28 -28.27 -29.93
N LYS A 586 7.41 -27.57 -29.74
CA LYS A 586 8.44 -27.94 -28.75
C LYS A 586 7.86 -28.12 -27.35
N TYR A 587 7.00 -27.20 -26.91
CA TYR A 587 6.35 -27.30 -25.61
C TYR A 587 5.46 -28.56 -25.51
N ILE A 588 4.64 -28.83 -26.53
CA ILE A 588 3.75 -30.01 -26.56
C ILE A 588 4.57 -31.30 -26.49
N GLU A 589 5.61 -31.43 -27.31
CA GLU A 589 6.51 -32.60 -27.33
C GLU A 589 7.16 -32.83 -25.95
N LEU A 590 7.65 -31.77 -25.30
CA LEU A 590 8.24 -31.86 -23.97
C LEU A 590 7.21 -32.26 -22.91
N LYS A 591 6.00 -31.69 -22.97
CA LYS A 591 4.91 -31.99 -22.04
C LYS A 591 4.49 -33.45 -22.16
N GLU A 592 4.35 -33.96 -23.38
CA GLU A 592 4.01 -35.37 -23.64
C GLU A 592 5.12 -36.33 -23.20
N LYS A 593 6.38 -35.98 -23.49
CA LYS A 593 7.54 -36.82 -23.16
C LYS A 593 7.78 -36.96 -21.66
N TYR A 594 7.57 -35.90 -20.87
CA TYR A 594 7.96 -35.85 -19.47
C TYR A 594 6.77 -35.77 -18.49
N GLY A 595 5.53 -35.76 -18.98
CA GLY A 595 4.33 -35.57 -18.15
C GLY A 595 4.23 -34.17 -17.53
N GLY A 596 5.00 -33.21 -18.04
CA GLY A 596 5.11 -31.85 -17.52
C GLY A 596 6.51 -31.24 -17.77
N ILE A 597 6.65 -29.92 -17.59
CA ILE A 597 7.88 -29.19 -17.94
C ILE A 597 8.66 -28.66 -16.72
N ASN A 598 8.05 -28.70 -15.53
CA ASN A 598 8.55 -28.04 -14.33
C ASN A 598 9.95 -28.52 -13.90
N GLN A 599 10.18 -29.84 -13.95
CA GLN A 599 11.48 -30.42 -13.58
C GLN A 599 12.58 -30.01 -14.57
N GLN A 600 12.25 -29.93 -15.87
CA GLN A 600 13.21 -29.55 -16.90
C GLN A 600 13.64 -28.08 -16.74
N ILE A 601 12.71 -27.19 -16.41
CA ILE A 601 13.01 -25.79 -16.11
C ILE A 601 13.92 -25.67 -14.88
N LYS A 602 13.64 -26.43 -13.81
CA LYS A 602 14.50 -26.43 -12.61
C LYS A 602 15.92 -26.90 -12.93
N LEU A 603 16.06 -27.97 -13.71
CA LEU A 603 17.37 -28.50 -14.14
C LEU A 603 18.11 -27.51 -15.06
N PHE A 604 17.40 -26.86 -15.97
CA PHE A 604 17.95 -25.82 -16.84
C PHE A 604 18.52 -24.65 -16.02
N LEU A 605 17.77 -24.17 -15.03
CA LEU A 605 18.20 -23.08 -14.17
C LEU A 605 19.38 -23.48 -13.29
N SER A 606 19.33 -24.65 -12.63
CA SER A 606 20.42 -25.09 -11.75
C SER A 606 21.73 -25.31 -12.51
N SER A 607 21.66 -25.91 -13.70
CA SER A 607 22.83 -26.19 -14.55
C SER A 607 23.47 -24.93 -15.12
N ASN A 608 22.70 -23.84 -15.30
CA ASN A 608 23.18 -22.63 -15.94
C ASN A 608 23.35 -21.42 -15.00
N LEU A 609 22.78 -21.45 -13.80
CA LEU A 609 22.97 -20.44 -12.74
C LEU A 609 23.97 -20.91 -11.66
N GLY A 610 24.60 -22.07 -11.84
CA GLY A 610 25.67 -22.56 -10.95
C GLY A 610 25.19 -23.11 -9.60
N VAL A 611 23.90 -23.44 -9.45
CA VAL A 611 23.40 -24.08 -8.22
C VAL A 611 23.84 -25.55 -8.23
N SER A 612 25.04 -25.82 -7.71
CA SER A 612 25.61 -27.17 -7.72
C SER A 612 24.80 -28.14 -6.85
N LYS A 613 24.79 -29.40 -7.30
CA LYS A 613 24.20 -30.58 -6.67
C LYS A 613 24.86 -30.89 -5.31
N GLN A 614 24.43 -30.27 -4.22
CA GLN A 614 24.69 -30.79 -2.86
C GLN A 614 23.50 -30.75 -1.91
N ASN A 615 22.37 -30.13 -2.30
CA ASN A 615 21.19 -30.04 -1.42
C ASN A 615 20.15 -31.15 -1.61
N GLU A 616 20.34 -32.07 -2.56
CA GLU A 616 19.41 -33.21 -2.77
C GLU A 616 19.73 -34.44 -1.90
N ALA A 617 20.85 -34.45 -1.15
CA ALA A 617 21.24 -35.58 -0.31
C ALA A 617 20.88 -35.44 1.18
N ARG A 618 20.16 -34.39 1.61
CA ARG A 618 19.77 -34.18 3.02
C ARG A 618 18.26 -34.16 3.28
N VAL A 619 17.42 -34.54 2.31
CA VAL A 619 15.95 -34.59 2.50
C VAL A 619 15.44 -35.98 2.93
N ASN A 620 16.32 -36.99 2.99
CA ASN A 620 16.00 -38.29 3.59
C ASN A 620 16.69 -38.44 4.94
N ASP A 621 16.32 -37.61 5.91
CA ASP A 621 16.20 -38.09 7.29
C ASP A 621 15.19 -37.24 8.05
N GLY A 622 14.29 -37.94 8.75
CA GLY A 622 13.21 -37.34 9.51
C GLY A 622 13.71 -36.58 10.75
N ASN A 623 12.92 -35.57 11.13
CA ASN A 623 13.04 -34.74 12.33
C ASN A 623 14.26 -33.79 12.42
N GLY A 624 13.95 -32.52 12.69
CA GLY A 624 14.88 -31.62 13.40
C GLY A 624 15.30 -30.39 12.61
N GLN A 625 15.01 -29.24 13.23
CA GLN A 625 15.55 -27.90 13.00
C GLN A 625 16.82 -27.84 12.12
N SER A 626 16.77 -27.02 11.05
CA SER A 626 17.97 -26.63 10.31
C SER A 626 18.22 -25.14 10.49
N GLN A 627 19.24 -24.85 11.30
CA GLN A 627 19.82 -23.57 11.67
C GLN A 627 20.17 -22.67 10.48
N SER A 628 19.97 -21.36 10.70
CA SER A 628 20.66 -20.27 10.03
C SER A 628 22.16 -20.35 10.29
N LEU A 629 22.98 -20.12 9.27
CA LEU A 629 24.41 -19.90 9.42
C LEU A 629 24.72 -18.45 9.02
N CYS A 630 24.75 -17.57 10.03
CA CYS A 630 25.75 -16.51 10.20
C CYS A 630 25.76 -16.06 11.69
N ASP A 631 26.47 -16.79 12.53
CA ASP A 631 26.58 -16.56 13.99
C ASP A 631 27.56 -15.44 14.39
N GLU A 632 27.62 -14.31 13.68
CA GLU A 632 28.46 -13.15 14.12
C GLU A 632 27.76 -11.79 14.01
N CYS A 633 26.45 -11.73 14.21
CA CYS A 633 25.70 -10.46 14.27
C CYS A 633 24.78 -10.32 15.50
N GLU A 634 24.90 -11.19 16.50
CA GLU A 634 24.22 -11.04 17.78
C GLU A 634 25.16 -10.28 18.71
N ASP A 635 25.02 -8.96 18.77
CA ASP A 635 25.29 -8.10 19.95
C ASP A 635 25.56 -6.64 19.54
N ILE A 636 24.54 -5.91 19.08
CA ILE A 636 24.40 -4.46 19.35
C ILE A 636 22.91 -4.16 19.51
N HIS A 637 22.37 -4.44 20.70
CA HIS A 637 21.10 -3.87 21.17
C HIS A 637 21.36 -2.44 21.63
N ASP A 638 20.99 -1.45 20.80
CA ASP A 638 20.50 -0.12 21.21
C ASP A 638 20.42 0.81 19.98
N PHE A 639 19.36 0.68 19.17
CA PHE A 639 18.77 1.80 18.40
C PHE A 639 17.44 1.39 17.70
N ASP A 640 16.35 2.10 18.00
CA ASP A 640 15.00 2.09 17.40
C ASP A 640 14.48 0.77 16.76
N SER A 641 14.02 -0.15 17.61
CA SER A 641 13.56 -1.52 17.29
C SER A 641 12.19 -1.68 16.60
N ASP A 642 11.52 -0.60 16.18
CA ASP A 642 10.10 -0.67 15.78
C ASP A 642 9.88 -0.80 14.26
N ASP A 643 10.89 -0.52 13.43
CA ASP A 643 10.84 -0.77 11.97
C ASP A 643 11.26 -2.22 11.62
N ASP A 644 11.92 -2.93 12.54
CA ASP A 644 12.52 -4.25 12.31
C ASP A 644 11.50 -5.38 12.17
N GLU A 645 10.35 -5.34 12.86
CA GLU A 645 9.32 -6.40 12.74
C GLU A 645 8.67 -6.40 11.34
N TYR A 646 8.55 -5.22 10.74
CA TYR A 646 8.01 -5.04 9.40
C TYR A 646 9.04 -5.43 8.32
N ASP A 647 10.28 -4.97 8.43
CA ASP A 647 11.36 -5.32 7.49
C ASP A 647 11.71 -6.82 7.57
N ALA A 648 11.65 -7.45 8.76
CA ALA A 648 11.80 -8.89 8.93
C ALA A 648 10.68 -9.71 8.26
N LYS A 649 9.45 -9.18 8.18
CA LYS A 649 8.33 -9.80 7.43
C LYS A 649 8.46 -9.60 5.93
N TYR A 650 8.99 -8.47 5.47
CA TYR A 650 9.39 -8.27 4.07
C TYR A 650 10.40 -9.34 3.63
N HIS A 651 11.33 -9.69 4.52
CA HIS A 651 12.29 -10.78 4.31
C HIS A 651 11.72 -12.20 4.43
N LYS A 652 10.57 -12.41 5.11
CA LYS A 652 10.03 -13.75 5.41
C LYS A 652 9.10 -14.36 4.36
N ASN A 653 8.61 -13.59 3.39
CA ASN A 653 7.58 -14.05 2.44
C ASN A 653 8.09 -14.59 1.08
N GLN A 654 9.38 -14.88 0.93
CA GLN A 654 9.92 -15.57 -0.26
C GLN A 654 9.91 -17.10 -0.18
N LYS A 655 8.97 -17.71 0.57
CA LYS A 655 8.78 -19.17 0.60
C LYS A 655 7.40 -19.57 0.07
N GLU A 656 7.20 -19.40 -1.23
CA GLU A 656 6.25 -20.24 -1.98
C GLU A 656 7.02 -21.27 -2.79
N ASN A 657 7.12 -22.45 -2.20
CA ASN A 657 7.64 -23.66 -2.80
C ASN A 657 6.52 -24.26 -3.67
N HIS A 658 6.68 -24.32 -5.01
CA HIS A 658 6.10 -25.29 -5.99
C HIS A 658 5.54 -24.76 -7.32
N SER A 659 5.44 -23.44 -7.58
CA SER A 659 4.98 -22.94 -8.89
C SER A 659 6.13 -22.55 -9.84
N VAL A 660 6.04 -22.92 -11.12
CA VAL A 660 6.99 -22.49 -12.14
C VAL A 660 6.77 -21.02 -12.47
N ARG A 661 7.83 -20.23 -12.44
CA ARG A 661 7.78 -18.85 -12.93
C ARG A 661 7.64 -18.85 -14.46
N VAL A 662 6.68 -18.09 -14.97
CA VAL A 662 6.38 -18.00 -16.40
C VAL A 662 7.53 -17.43 -17.22
N ASP A 663 8.30 -16.49 -16.66
CA ASP A 663 9.48 -15.93 -17.33
C ASP A 663 10.59 -16.98 -17.50
N HIS A 664 10.78 -17.86 -16.51
CA HIS A 664 11.69 -19.01 -16.62
C HIS A 664 11.20 -20.03 -17.66
N LEU A 665 9.89 -20.25 -17.77
CA LEU A 665 9.31 -21.11 -18.80
C LEU A 665 9.63 -20.57 -20.20
N TRP A 666 9.35 -19.29 -20.45
CA TRP A 666 9.67 -18.65 -21.73
C TRP A 666 11.17 -18.67 -22.01
N ALA A 667 12.01 -18.40 -21.01
CA ALA A 667 13.46 -18.44 -21.17
C ALA A 667 13.97 -19.83 -21.56
N TYR A 668 13.44 -20.88 -20.92
CA TYR A 668 13.76 -22.27 -21.23
C TYR A 668 13.31 -22.66 -22.64
N LEU A 669 12.08 -22.31 -23.03
CA LEU A 669 11.54 -22.65 -24.34
C LEU A 669 12.31 -21.97 -25.48
N LEU A 670 12.68 -20.70 -25.31
CA LEU A 670 13.46 -19.93 -26.27
C LEU A 670 14.94 -20.34 -26.31
N HIS A 671 15.43 -21.09 -25.31
CA HIS A 671 16.83 -21.47 -25.24
C HIS A 671 17.21 -22.42 -26.39
N GLY A 672 18.23 -22.03 -27.15
CA GLY A 672 18.74 -22.80 -28.29
C GLY A 672 17.92 -22.69 -29.57
N GLU A 673 16.82 -21.93 -29.58
CA GLU A 673 15.91 -21.81 -30.72
C GLU A 673 16.21 -20.58 -31.58
N ASN A 674 16.15 -20.74 -32.90
CA ASN A 674 16.24 -19.63 -33.84
C ASN A 674 14.83 -19.07 -34.12
N VAL A 675 14.32 -18.30 -33.16
CA VAL A 675 12.97 -17.70 -33.20
C VAL A 675 13.02 -16.18 -32.99
N PRO A 676 13.61 -15.42 -33.93
CA PRO A 676 14.00 -14.03 -33.73
C PRO A 676 12.82 -13.08 -33.46
N ASN A 677 11.66 -13.27 -34.09
CA ASN A 677 10.50 -12.40 -33.93
C ASN A 677 9.79 -12.67 -32.60
N LEU A 678 9.57 -13.94 -32.26
CA LEU A 678 8.99 -14.29 -30.97
C LEU A 678 9.90 -13.90 -29.81
N LYS A 679 11.23 -14.05 -29.97
CA LYS A 679 12.19 -13.61 -28.95
C LYS A 679 12.11 -12.11 -28.72
N LYS A 680 12.03 -11.29 -29.77
CA LYS A 680 11.81 -9.83 -29.64
C LYS A 680 10.51 -9.52 -28.91
N LEU A 681 9.41 -10.19 -29.27
CA LEU A 681 8.11 -10.02 -28.63
C LEU A 681 8.15 -10.36 -27.14
N VAL A 682 8.70 -11.52 -26.77
CA VAL A 682 8.87 -11.95 -25.37
C VAL A 682 9.76 -10.96 -24.61
N GLN A 683 10.88 -10.54 -25.20
CA GLN A 683 11.77 -9.54 -24.59
C GLN A 683 11.06 -8.22 -24.35
N PHE A 684 10.23 -7.77 -25.29
CA PHE A 684 9.43 -6.55 -25.14
C PHE A 684 8.46 -6.64 -23.97
N VAL A 685 7.59 -7.66 -23.93
CA VAL A 685 6.50 -7.73 -22.94
C VAL A 685 6.99 -7.94 -21.50
N PHE A 686 8.05 -8.75 -21.31
CA PHE A 686 8.61 -9.01 -19.98
C PHE A 686 9.53 -7.89 -19.47
N SER A 687 9.94 -6.94 -20.32
CA SER A 687 10.75 -5.78 -19.88
C SER A 687 9.89 -4.63 -19.33
N ILE A 688 8.56 -4.74 -19.36
CA ILE A 688 7.66 -3.73 -18.82
C ILE A 688 7.51 -3.95 -17.31
N PRO A 689 7.88 -2.98 -16.46
CA PRO A 689 7.70 -3.10 -15.01
C PRO A 689 6.21 -2.94 -14.64
N ALA A 690 5.77 -3.65 -13.60
CA ALA A 690 4.44 -3.48 -13.00
C ALA A 690 4.46 -2.59 -11.74
N SER A 691 5.60 -2.51 -11.06
CA SER A 691 5.80 -1.75 -9.83
C SER A 691 7.26 -1.32 -9.68
N ASN A 692 7.53 -0.45 -8.71
CA ASN A 692 8.91 -0.07 -8.34
C ASN A 692 9.46 -0.93 -7.19
N ALA A 693 8.92 -2.13 -6.95
CA ALA A 693 9.27 -2.92 -5.77
C ALA A 693 10.77 -3.28 -5.69
N PHE A 694 11.43 -3.47 -6.83
CA PHE A 694 12.88 -3.65 -6.86
C PHE A 694 13.64 -2.40 -6.39
N CYS A 695 13.14 -1.21 -6.73
CA CYS A 695 13.69 0.06 -6.24
C CYS A 695 13.50 0.20 -4.72
N GLU A 696 12.32 -0.15 -4.20
CA GLU A 696 12.07 -0.19 -2.74
C GLU A 696 13.02 -1.16 -2.02
N THR A 697 13.30 -2.33 -2.63
CA THR A 697 14.28 -3.28 -2.10
C THR A 697 15.68 -2.66 -2.01
N ILE A 698 16.09 -1.87 -3.01
CA ILE A 698 17.37 -1.14 -2.98
C ILE A 698 17.36 -0.12 -1.84
N PHE A 699 16.30 0.67 -1.67
CA PHE A 699 16.20 1.64 -0.58
C PHE A 699 16.23 0.96 0.80
N ILE A 700 15.65 -0.23 0.95
CA ILE A 700 15.76 -1.02 2.18
C ILE A 700 17.21 -1.41 2.44
N TYR A 701 17.91 -1.97 1.45
CA TYR A 701 19.33 -2.30 1.62
C TYR A 701 20.20 -1.06 1.87
N MET A 702 19.91 0.06 1.22
CA MET A 702 20.59 1.34 1.48
C MET A 702 20.46 1.75 2.95
N LYS A 703 19.24 1.66 3.52
CA LYS A 703 19.00 1.96 4.94
C LYS A 703 19.76 1.01 5.87
N TYR A 704 19.83 -0.27 5.52
CA TYR A 704 20.59 -1.25 6.30
C TYR A 704 22.10 -0.94 6.30
N LEU A 705 22.64 -0.53 5.14
CA LEU A 705 24.05 -0.16 5.01
C LEU A 705 24.36 1.15 5.75
N TRP A 706 23.49 2.15 5.63
CA TRP A 706 23.57 3.39 6.41
C TRP A 706 22.76 3.29 7.69
N ASN A 707 23.18 2.42 8.61
CA ASN A 707 22.68 2.41 9.98
C ASN A 707 23.62 3.20 10.91
N ASP A 708 23.19 3.49 12.14
CA ASP A 708 23.96 4.31 13.09
C ASP A 708 25.31 3.70 13.49
N SER A 709 25.46 2.37 13.39
CA SER A 709 26.73 1.66 13.61
C SER A 709 27.67 1.71 12.40
N ARG A 710 27.13 1.86 11.18
CA ARG A 710 27.83 1.88 9.89
C ARG A 710 27.81 3.26 9.20
N ASN A 711 27.42 4.32 9.92
CA ASN A 711 27.19 5.69 9.43
C ASN A 711 28.41 6.43 8.83
N ARG A 712 29.59 5.78 8.78
CA ARG A 712 30.83 6.33 8.22
C ARG A 712 31.10 5.92 6.76
N MET A 713 30.26 5.08 6.16
CA MET A 713 30.44 4.69 4.75
C MET A 713 30.09 5.85 3.82
N ASN A 714 30.99 6.19 2.89
CA ASN A 714 30.72 7.20 1.87
C ASN A 714 29.73 6.67 0.81
N HIS A 715 29.14 7.58 0.03
CA HIS A 715 28.17 7.22 -1.01
C HIS A 715 28.74 6.23 -2.02
N ASP A 716 29.97 6.47 -2.49
CA ASP A 716 30.64 5.59 -3.46
C ASP A 716 30.81 4.14 -2.94
N LEU A 717 31.09 3.94 -1.65
CA LEU A 717 31.22 2.60 -1.07
C LEU A 717 29.87 1.89 -0.97
N VAL A 718 28.83 2.59 -0.49
CA VAL A 718 27.48 2.02 -0.37
C VAL A 718 26.92 1.67 -1.74
N GLU A 719 27.09 2.56 -2.71
CA GLU A 719 26.77 2.30 -4.11
C GLU A 719 27.50 1.06 -4.63
N ALA A 720 28.82 0.96 -4.44
CA ALA A 720 29.60 -0.18 -4.92
C ALA A 720 29.15 -1.50 -4.26
N GLU A 721 28.90 -1.50 -2.96
CA GLU A 721 28.39 -2.66 -2.21
C GLU A 721 27.02 -3.10 -2.75
N LEU A 722 26.12 -2.15 -3.01
CA LEU A 722 24.80 -2.42 -3.58
C LEU A 722 24.90 -2.94 -5.02
N LYS A 723 25.71 -2.31 -5.87
CA LYS A 723 25.93 -2.77 -7.25
C LYS A 723 26.47 -4.20 -7.26
N ILE A 724 27.45 -4.52 -6.42
CA ILE A 724 27.98 -5.90 -6.31
C ILE A 724 26.87 -6.84 -5.82
N LYS A 725 26.21 -6.52 -4.72
CA LYS A 725 25.19 -7.38 -4.11
C LYS A 725 23.97 -7.62 -5.00
N MET A 726 23.52 -6.60 -5.72
CA MET A 726 22.27 -6.63 -6.48
C MET A 726 22.47 -7.03 -7.95
N ASN A 727 23.64 -6.76 -8.54
CA ASN A 727 23.92 -7.15 -9.94
C ASN A 727 24.60 -8.51 -10.05
N THR A 728 25.15 -9.05 -8.95
CA THR A 728 25.75 -10.38 -8.93
C THR A 728 24.84 -11.38 -8.21
N HIS A 729 24.78 -12.60 -8.73
CA HIS A 729 24.07 -13.71 -8.09
C HIS A 729 25.03 -14.83 -7.66
N PHE A 730 26.33 -14.51 -7.61
CA PHE A 730 27.35 -15.46 -7.20
C PHE A 730 27.26 -15.70 -5.70
N THR A 731 27.40 -16.96 -5.28
CA THR A 731 27.80 -17.24 -3.90
C THR A 731 29.21 -16.69 -3.65
N CYS A 732 29.59 -16.49 -2.38
CA CYS A 732 30.94 -16.03 -2.06
C CYS A 732 32.02 -16.93 -2.69
N THR A 733 31.81 -18.25 -2.72
CA THR A 733 32.71 -19.21 -3.37
C THR A 733 32.76 -19.01 -4.89
N GLN A 734 31.61 -18.88 -5.55
CA GLN A 734 31.56 -18.65 -6.99
C GLN A 734 32.19 -17.31 -7.37
N PHE A 735 31.99 -16.27 -6.56
CA PHE A 735 32.59 -14.96 -6.80
C PHE A 735 34.11 -15.02 -6.64
N TYR A 736 34.59 -15.74 -5.63
CA TYR A 736 36.03 -16.00 -5.45
C TYR A 736 36.62 -16.74 -6.66
N ASP A 737 35.97 -17.82 -7.11
CA ASP A 737 36.42 -18.58 -8.28
C ASP A 737 36.36 -17.74 -9.57
N TYR A 738 35.34 -16.89 -9.73
CA TYR A 738 35.26 -15.92 -10.81
C TYR A 738 36.45 -14.97 -10.78
N LEU A 739 36.75 -14.37 -9.63
CA LEU A 739 37.90 -13.46 -9.48
C LEU A 739 39.22 -14.15 -9.82
N LEU A 740 39.42 -15.41 -9.40
CA LEU A 740 40.63 -16.19 -9.74
C LEU A 740 40.83 -16.35 -11.25
N ASN A 741 39.74 -16.39 -12.02
CA ASN A 741 39.77 -16.51 -13.47
C ASN A 741 39.87 -15.15 -14.19
N GLU A 742 39.88 -14.03 -13.46
CA GLU A 742 39.97 -12.66 -13.99
C GLU A 742 41.26 -11.97 -13.51
N PRO A 743 42.43 -12.33 -14.06
CA PRO A 743 43.73 -11.88 -13.55
C PRO A 743 43.92 -10.36 -13.63
N ASP A 744 43.35 -9.69 -14.63
CA ASP A 744 43.39 -8.24 -14.76
C ASP A 744 42.55 -7.54 -13.68
N LEU A 745 41.37 -8.09 -13.36
CA LEU A 745 40.54 -7.59 -12.28
C LEU A 745 41.23 -7.79 -10.92
N LEU A 746 41.82 -8.96 -10.68
CA LEU A 746 42.62 -9.22 -9.47
C LEU A 746 43.80 -8.25 -9.34
N LYS A 747 44.47 -7.94 -10.44
CA LYS A 747 45.56 -6.95 -10.45
C LYS A 747 45.04 -5.57 -10.09
N GLN A 748 43.88 -5.16 -10.59
CA GLN A 748 43.24 -3.89 -10.21
C GLN A 748 42.79 -3.87 -8.75
N ILE A 749 42.20 -4.96 -8.24
CA ILE A 749 41.80 -5.11 -6.84
C ILE A 749 43.02 -5.05 -5.91
N ARG A 750 44.17 -5.60 -6.31
CA ARG A 750 45.40 -5.55 -5.51
C ARG A 750 46.15 -4.22 -5.62
N SER A 751 46.00 -3.52 -6.74
CA SER A 751 46.69 -2.25 -6.97
C SER A 751 46.27 -1.17 -5.97
N SER A 752 47.22 -0.30 -5.60
CA SER A 752 46.94 0.96 -4.89
C SER A 752 46.18 1.97 -5.76
N ASP A 753 46.20 1.80 -7.09
CA ASP A 753 45.53 2.69 -8.04
C ASP A 753 44.01 2.75 -7.83
N LYS A 754 43.42 1.71 -7.23
CA LYS A 754 41.98 1.70 -6.89
C LYS A 754 41.58 2.86 -5.98
N TYR A 755 42.49 3.33 -5.10
CA TYR A 755 42.26 4.50 -4.25
C TYR A 755 42.40 5.83 -5.00
N SER A 756 42.99 5.83 -6.19
CA SER A 756 43.16 7.02 -7.03
C SER A 756 42.03 7.24 -8.06
N ARG A 757 41.25 6.19 -8.37
CA ARG A 757 40.12 6.25 -9.32
C ARG A 757 38.84 6.84 -8.71
N VAL A 758 38.64 6.69 -7.40
CA VAL A 758 37.51 7.33 -6.65
C VAL A 758 37.54 8.87 -6.79
N ALA A 759 38.71 9.45 -7.08
CA ALA A 759 38.87 10.89 -7.28
C ALA A 759 38.58 11.38 -8.72
N LYS A 760 38.20 10.50 -9.67
CA LYS A 760 38.17 10.82 -11.12
C LYS A 760 36.84 10.57 -11.84
N VAL A 761 35.75 10.22 -11.16
CA VAL A 761 34.43 10.40 -11.78
C VAL A 761 34.14 11.90 -11.75
N PRO A 762 33.94 12.58 -12.89
CA PRO A 762 33.59 14.00 -12.89
C PRO A 762 32.26 14.13 -12.16
N ARG A 763 32.29 14.67 -10.93
CA ARG A 763 31.09 15.30 -10.36
C ARG A 763 30.79 16.46 -11.29
N ILE A 764 29.57 16.49 -11.81
CA ILE A 764 29.09 17.58 -12.66
C ILE A 764 29.43 18.88 -11.93
N ALA A 765 30.30 19.69 -12.54
CA ALA A 765 30.55 21.03 -12.06
C ALA A 765 29.31 21.87 -12.42
N GLU A 766 28.88 22.64 -11.42
CA GLU A 766 27.80 23.66 -11.39
C GLU A 766 27.39 24.29 -12.72
#